data_AF-A0A7Y5DSV3-F1
#
_entry.id   AF-A0A7Y5DSV3-F1
#
_cell.length_a   1.000
_cell.length_b   1.000
_cell.length_c   1.000
_cell.angle_alpha   90.00
_cell.angle_beta   90.00
_cell.angle_gamma   90.00
#
_symmetry.space_group_name_H-M   'P 1'
#
loop_
_entity.id
_entity.type
_entity.pdbx_description
1 polymer ?
#
loop_
_entity_poly.entity_id
_entity_poly.type
_entity_poly.pdbx_seq_one_letter_code
_entity_poly.pdbx_strand_id
1 'polypeptide(L)'
;MAMPTTATSANETAQLIKEQPHNIYHAVKNKTLLAVTNQLVARTGMTFKINTAVENDVINQKLAADDWQTALAQLLQGYNYTTISNQGIIKTVMITGRNGSGHDNATTPTTETGLIIVAPENSNKLPDRYKNFNAGSVLNVNLPMEELAGIPVGENITLDLPIGQYKVRHDDLIDHGDGTSTWIGFLDDEGKGYRVYLSQGYTGVMGNIYTPDGAYNIETVNGQTVIVDLKRSGLQSSGYENDDIKPSASALMSAGIKTADDLIDDLKAAADAAHTKAKALAAQAKSLHAKYLKAVTIKKNTQDQVNHFNSVVTSAKTNLATFQAQLKKSSTNTFLSYYISSLTSSLKNATSSLAKAVSDNNVAKKKVAALYAAYNNKLAEAKAAEANAKTAEATYAAQMAKTKTSTTTATKPSSDSVVDLMVLYTTKNQTANYAKDRIKYLVDVSNQAFKDSGINMSLRLVHTRHTNYAEDNDNSEALDDLANNQGVFAGIAALRNQYGADLVMLFRPLYAKTSGGCGTAYVGFAEGGTGISDLAYGTIGDGYSKNIPSEYYCESSTFTHEIGHSLGNVHDREYSDFAGKFSYSYAWGIEDKFGTIMSYHGPSIMLFSTPKLSTQCAGTPCGFAAGNAKSSDQATTINYTAPIVAKYKPTTISVPVIQ
;
A
#
# COMPACT_ATOMS: atom_id res chain seq x y z
N MET A 1 -36.08 16.89 -45.70
CA MET A 1 -34.71 16.52 -45.26
C MET A 1 -34.34 17.44 -44.12
N ALA A 2 -34.62 17.01 -42.89
CA ALA A 2 -34.20 17.70 -41.68
C ALA A 2 -33.00 16.94 -41.13
N MET A 3 -31.86 17.63 -40.99
CA MET A 3 -30.68 17.11 -40.32
C MET A 3 -30.89 17.16 -38.80
N PRO A 4 -30.43 16.14 -38.05
CA PRO A 4 -30.63 16.07 -36.62
C PRO A 4 -29.65 17.01 -35.90
N THR A 5 -30.17 17.75 -34.93
CA THR A 5 -29.41 18.50 -33.95
C THR A 5 -28.72 17.54 -32.99
N THR A 6 -27.39 17.49 -33.06
CA THR A 6 -26.51 16.86 -32.07
C THR A 6 -26.58 17.63 -30.75
N ALA A 7 -27.19 17.03 -29.73
CA ALA A 7 -27.06 17.48 -28.35
C ALA A 7 -25.69 16.99 -27.80
N THR A 8 -24.73 17.89 -27.72
CA THR A 8 -23.49 17.68 -26.95
C THR A 8 -23.72 18.03 -25.48
N SER A 9 -23.68 16.99 -24.65
CA SER A 9 -23.08 16.92 -23.31
C SER A 9 -22.79 18.24 -22.56
N ALA A 10 -23.54 18.48 -21.49
CA ALA A 10 -23.03 19.12 -20.29
C ALA A 10 -23.15 18.09 -19.17
N ASN A 11 -22.06 17.37 -18.92
CA ASN A 11 -21.93 16.42 -17.84
C ASN A 11 -21.76 17.24 -16.55
N GLU A 12 -22.85 17.61 -15.88
CA GLU A 12 -22.79 17.88 -14.44
C GLU A 12 -22.35 16.56 -13.80
N THR A 13 -21.04 16.42 -13.52
CA THR A 13 -20.56 15.30 -12.72
C THR A 13 -21.27 15.37 -11.38
N ALA A 14 -22.26 14.51 -11.19
CA ALA A 14 -23.03 14.42 -9.96
C ALA A 14 -22.09 14.36 -8.76
N GLN A 15 -22.34 15.17 -7.75
CA GLN A 15 -21.54 15.14 -6.51
C GLN A 15 -21.57 13.72 -5.94
N LEU A 16 -20.41 13.21 -5.53
CA LEU A 16 -20.30 11.90 -4.88
C LEU A 16 -21.00 11.93 -3.52
N ILE A 17 -20.84 13.02 -2.75
CA ILE A 17 -21.59 13.28 -1.52
C ILE A 17 -22.33 14.61 -1.70
N LYS A 18 -23.66 14.56 -1.77
CA LYS A 18 -24.55 15.73 -1.85
C LYS A 18 -24.97 16.20 -0.46
N GLU A 19 -25.52 15.30 0.36
CA GLU A 19 -25.82 15.58 1.77
C GLU A 19 -24.59 15.33 2.62
N GLN A 20 -24.26 16.25 3.54
CA GLN A 20 -23.16 16.05 4.48
C GLN A 20 -23.56 15.08 5.59
N PRO A 21 -22.60 14.46 6.28
CA PRO A 21 -22.94 13.63 7.43
C PRO A 21 -23.69 14.39 8.52
N HIS A 22 -24.68 13.74 9.13
CA HIS A 22 -25.51 14.26 10.22
C HIS A 22 -25.65 13.22 11.34
N ASN A 23 -25.94 13.61 12.58
CA ASN A 23 -26.18 12.59 13.63
C ASN A 23 -27.52 11.87 13.45
N ILE A 24 -28.50 12.53 12.84
CA ILE A 24 -29.81 11.98 12.51
C ILE A 24 -30.09 12.31 11.06
N TYR A 25 -30.39 11.27 10.30
CA TYR A 25 -30.88 11.33 8.94
C TYR A 25 -32.09 10.40 8.80
N HIS A 26 -33.22 10.92 8.33
CA HIS A 26 -34.43 10.13 8.10
C HIS A 26 -35.27 10.77 7.00
N ALA A 27 -35.29 10.16 5.83
CA ALA A 27 -36.12 10.60 4.73
C ALA A 27 -37.49 9.93 4.79
N VAL A 28 -38.55 10.71 4.56
CA VAL A 28 -39.95 10.25 4.50
C VAL A 28 -40.59 10.79 3.24
N LYS A 29 -41.22 9.91 2.46
CA LYS A 29 -41.89 10.25 1.21
C LYS A 29 -43.24 9.54 1.11
N ASN A 30 -44.31 10.32 1.05
CA ASN A 30 -45.67 9.84 0.86
C ASN A 30 -46.12 8.82 1.92
N LYS A 31 -45.80 9.07 3.21
CA LYS A 31 -46.26 8.26 4.34
C LYS A 31 -47.22 9.05 5.23
N THR A 32 -48.19 8.37 5.83
CA THR A 32 -49.03 9.00 6.84
C THR A 32 -48.24 9.29 8.11
N LEU A 33 -48.64 10.31 8.89
CA LEU A 33 -48.04 10.63 10.18
C LEU A 33 -48.00 9.40 11.12
N LEU A 34 -49.05 8.58 11.09
CA LEU A 34 -49.08 7.30 11.82
C LEU A 34 -48.01 6.32 11.33
N ALA A 35 -47.81 6.18 10.03
CA ALA A 35 -46.77 5.30 9.49
C ALA A 35 -45.35 5.81 9.82
N VAL A 36 -45.12 7.11 9.81
CA VAL A 36 -43.82 7.71 10.18
C VAL A 36 -43.52 7.48 11.65
N THR A 37 -44.49 7.75 12.53
CA THR A 37 -44.31 7.53 13.97
C THR A 37 -44.09 6.05 14.30
N ASN A 38 -44.72 5.11 13.59
CA ASN A 38 -44.42 3.67 13.68
C ASN A 38 -42.96 3.33 13.34
N GLN A 39 -42.36 3.98 12.34
CA GLN A 39 -40.92 3.80 12.03
C GLN A 39 -40.05 4.42 13.12
N LEU A 40 -40.40 5.62 13.59
CA LEU A 40 -39.62 6.34 14.59
C LEU A 40 -39.66 5.68 15.97
N VAL A 41 -40.77 5.06 16.40
CA VAL A 41 -40.78 4.35 17.70
C VAL A 41 -39.76 3.22 17.74
N ALA A 42 -39.64 2.46 16.66
CA ALA A 42 -38.71 1.34 16.60
C ALA A 42 -37.27 1.85 16.71
N ARG A 43 -36.98 2.96 16.04
CA ARG A 43 -35.65 3.57 15.97
C ARG A 43 -35.25 4.36 17.22
N THR A 44 -36.21 5.01 17.88
CA THR A 44 -35.93 5.97 18.97
C THR A 44 -36.29 5.45 20.36
N GLY A 45 -37.15 4.43 20.44
CA GLY A 45 -37.76 4.01 21.70
C GLY A 45 -38.75 5.03 22.30
N MET A 46 -39.07 6.12 21.58
CA MET A 46 -40.09 7.08 22.02
C MET A 46 -41.48 6.48 21.86
N THR A 47 -42.43 6.93 22.67
CA THR A 47 -43.86 6.68 22.47
C THR A 47 -44.51 7.89 21.81
N PHE A 48 -45.30 7.70 20.76
CA PHE A 48 -46.11 8.77 20.17
C PHE A 48 -47.57 8.59 20.58
N LYS A 49 -48.21 9.68 21.00
CA LYS A 49 -49.67 9.76 21.18
C LYS A 49 -50.21 10.71 20.12
N ILE A 50 -51.06 10.22 19.22
CA ILE A 50 -51.45 10.93 17.99
C ILE A 50 -52.96 11.10 17.96
N ASN A 51 -53.43 12.34 17.77
CA ASN A 51 -54.85 12.58 17.53
C ASN A 51 -55.29 11.95 16.19
N THR A 52 -56.38 11.18 16.20
CA THR A 52 -56.95 10.53 15.00
C THR A 52 -57.21 11.52 13.85
N ALA A 53 -57.47 12.80 14.16
CA ALA A 53 -57.70 13.86 13.15
C ALA A 53 -56.48 14.19 12.26
N VAL A 54 -55.28 13.78 12.67
CA VAL A 54 -54.02 14.04 11.94
C VAL A 54 -53.26 12.76 11.56
N GLU A 55 -53.76 11.58 11.94
CA GLU A 55 -53.04 10.31 11.73
C GLU A 55 -52.72 10.02 10.26
N ASN A 56 -53.61 10.47 9.35
CA ASN A 56 -53.56 10.24 7.91
C ASN A 56 -52.88 11.38 7.14
N ASP A 57 -52.31 12.37 7.82
CA ASP A 57 -51.60 13.45 7.15
C ASP A 57 -50.37 12.91 6.41
N VAL A 58 -50.24 13.29 5.14
CA VAL A 58 -49.15 12.83 4.28
C VAL A 58 -47.90 13.65 4.56
N ILE A 59 -46.86 12.96 5.02
CA ILE A 59 -45.55 13.50 5.34
C ILE A 59 -44.62 13.29 4.15
N ASN A 60 -43.96 14.37 3.73
CA ASN A 60 -42.92 14.41 2.71
C ASN A 60 -41.78 15.28 3.24
N GLN A 61 -40.97 14.73 4.14
CA GLN A 61 -39.94 15.48 4.83
C GLN A 61 -38.65 14.69 4.94
N LYS A 62 -37.54 15.41 4.93
CA LYS A 62 -36.19 14.91 5.20
C LYS A 62 -35.75 15.47 6.55
N LEU A 63 -35.53 14.59 7.52
CA LEU A 63 -35.01 14.98 8.83
C LEU A 63 -33.48 14.90 8.76
N ALA A 64 -32.81 16.02 9.00
CA ALA A 64 -31.36 16.14 9.05
C ALA A 64 -31.02 17.05 10.24
N ALA A 65 -30.50 16.47 11.32
CA ALA A 65 -30.32 17.16 12.58
C ALA A 65 -29.23 16.55 13.45
N ASP A 66 -28.73 17.34 14.40
CA ASP A 66 -27.74 16.91 15.38
C ASP A 66 -28.34 16.14 16.56
N ASP A 67 -29.64 16.37 16.84
CA ASP A 67 -30.37 15.77 17.95
C ASP A 67 -31.86 15.57 17.64
N TRP A 68 -32.52 14.70 18.43
CA TRP A 68 -33.93 14.35 18.21
C TRP A 68 -34.90 15.47 18.57
N GLN A 69 -34.52 16.45 19.40
CA GLN A 69 -35.36 17.60 19.68
C GLN A 69 -35.53 18.44 18.40
N THR A 70 -34.43 18.67 17.70
CA THR A 70 -34.38 19.39 16.41
C THR A 70 -35.06 18.58 15.30
N ALA A 71 -34.78 17.28 15.20
CA ALA A 71 -35.42 16.41 14.21
C ALA A 71 -36.94 16.33 14.38
N LEU A 72 -37.44 16.25 15.61
CA LEU A 72 -38.88 16.26 15.88
C LEU A 72 -39.53 17.60 15.57
N ALA A 73 -38.83 18.72 15.83
CA ALA A 73 -39.33 20.04 15.46
C ALA A 73 -39.46 20.22 13.94
N GLN A 74 -38.53 19.63 13.16
CA GLN A 74 -38.66 19.55 11.70
C GLN A 74 -39.89 18.72 11.32
N LEU A 75 -39.98 17.48 11.82
CA LEU A 75 -41.07 16.56 11.52
C LEU A 75 -42.46 17.16 11.80
N LEU A 76 -42.59 17.78 12.97
CA LEU A 76 -43.86 18.26 13.51
C LEU A 76 -44.10 19.74 13.20
N GLN A 77 -43.38 20.30 12.23
CA GLN A 77 -43.67 21.62 11.71
C GLN A 77 -45.12 21.68 11.20
N GLY A 78 -45.92 22.57 11.78
CA GLY A 78 -47.35 22.68 11.45
C GLY A 78 -48.28 21.83 12.33
N TYR A 79 -47.76 21.20 13.40
CA TYR A 79 -48.55 20.49 14.41
C TYR A 79 -48.44 21.13 15.78
N ASN A 80 -49.50 20.96 16.58
CA ASN A 80 -49.46 21.20 18.02
C ASN A 80 -48.94 19.93 18.70
N TYR A 81 -47.82 20.04 19.41
CA TYR A 81 -47.23 18.90 20.11
C TYR A 81 -46.57 19.29 21.43
N THR A 82 -46.46 18.31 22.33
CA THR A 82 -45.67 18.40 23.56
C THR A 82 -44.77 17.18 23.71
N THR A 83 -43.65 17.36 24.40
CA THR A 83 -42.69 16.28 24.67
C THR A 83 -42.57 16.06 26.18
N ILE A 84 -42.60 14.81 26.60
CA ILE A 84 -42.27 14.40 27.97
C ILE A 84 -40.88 13.79 27.93
N SER A 85 -39.96 14.39 28.67
CA SER A 85 -38.56 13.97 28.73
C SER A 85 -38.17 13.55 30.14
N ASN A 86 -37.24 12.61 30.24
CA ASN A 86 -36.61 12.21 31.50
C ASN A 86 -35.09 12.34 31.35
N GLN A 87 -34.44 13.10 32.23
CA GLN A 87 -33.00 13.39 32.17
C GLN A 87 -32.53 13.88 30.78
N GLY A 88 -33.32 14.73 30.14
CA GLY A 88 -33.02 15.25 28.79
C GLY A 88 -33.34 14.31 27.63
N ILE A 89 -33.70 13.05 27.90
CA ILE A 89 -34.11 12.08 26.87
C ILE A 89 -35.63 12.15 26.67
N ILE A 90 -36.07 12.44 25.45
CA ILE A 90 -37.49 12.42 25.09
C ILE A 90 -38.03 10.99 25.20
N LYS A 91 -39.11 10.81 25.97
CA LYS A 91 -39.77 9.52 26.16
C LYS A 91 -41.12 9.44 25.46
N THR A 92 -41.88 10.53 25.49
CA THR A 92 -43.20 10.59 24.88
C THR A 92 -43.36 11.86 24.07
N VAL A 93 -43.93 11.75 22.88
CA VAL A 93 -44.34 12.87 22.03
C VAL A 93 -45.85 12.81 21.86
N MET A 94 -46.57 13.87 22.24
CA MET A 94 -48.02 13.94 22.11
C MET A 94 -48.39 14.97 21.06
N ILE A 95 -49.04 14.53 19.98
CA ILE A 95 -49.46 15.35 18.85
C ILE A 95 -50.97 15.54 18.93
N THR A 96 -51.42 16.76 19.22
CA THR A 96 -52.82 17.05 19.56
C THR A 96 -53.65 17.59 18.40
N GLY A 97 -53.02 18.08 17.33
CA GLY A 97 -53.68 18.61 16.15
C GLY A 97 -52.75 19.41 15.24
N ARG A 98 -53.31 20.14 14.26
CA ARG A 98 -52.55 21.05 13.38
C ARG A 98 -52.37 22.42 14.05
N ASN A 99 -51.22 23.06 13.86
CA ASN A 99 -50.93 24.39 14.39
C ASN A 99 -51.93 25.42 13.81
N GLY A 100 -52.55 26.22 14.67
CA GLY A 100 -53.55 27.23 14.27
C GLY A 100 -54.97 26.70 14.01
N SER A 101 -55.31 25.46 14.36
CA SER A 101 -56.65 24.88 14.14
C SER A 101 -57.74 25.32 15.13
N GLY A 102 -57.51 26.36 15.93
CA GLY A 102 -58.53 26.98 16.78
C GLY A 102 -59.10 26.12 17.91
N HIS A 103 -58.37 25.10 18.38
CA HIS A 103 -58.73 24.37 19.62
C HIS A 103 -58.05 24.94 20.87
N ASP A 104 -57.58 26.18 20.80
CA ASP A 104 -57.05 26.92 21.95
C ASP A 104 -58.19 27.58 22.72
N ASN A 105 -58.90 26.78 23.52
CA ASN A 105 -59.40 27.27 24.80
C ASN A 105 -58.85 26.35 25.89
N ALA A 106 -57.96 26.92 26.70
CA ALA A 106 -57.25 26.30 27.80
C ALA A 106 -58.16 25.93 29.00
N THR A 107 -59.30 25.28 28.77
CA THR A 107 -60.26 24.93 29.84
C THR A 107 -60.88 23.54 29.73
N THR A 108 -60.46 22.69 28.79
CA THR A 108 -60.86 21.28 28.83
C THR A 108 -59.62 20.40 28.78
N PRO A 109 -59.36 19.55 29.81
CA PRO A 109 -58.35 18.51 29.68
C PRO A 109 -58.77 17.69 28.47
N THR A 110 -57.91 17.59 27.44
CA THR A 110 -58.08 16.57 26.41
C THR A 110 -58.10 15.24 27.15
N THR A 111 -59.30 14.69 27.34
CA THR A 111 -59.47 13.34 27.86
C THR A 111 -58.70 12.42 26.91
N GLU A 112 -57.91 11.46 27.42
CA GLU A 112 -57.11 10.52 26.61
C GLU A 112 -57.95 9.72 25.58
N THR A 113 -59.27 9.83 25.62
CA THR A 113 -60.22 9.37 24.61
C THR A 113 -59.99 10.07 23.26
N GLY A 114 -59.39 9.37 22.29
CA GLY A 114 -59.20 9.83 20.92
C GLY A 114 -57.74 9.92 20.45
N LEU A 115 -56.78 9.55 21.29
CA LEU A 115 -55.37 9.45 20.91
C LEU A 115 -55.00 8.00 20.58
N ILE A 116 -54.36 7.79 19.42
CA ILE A 116 -53.70 6.55 19.05
C ILE A 116 -52.34 6.52 19.75
N ILE A 117 -52.05 5.43 20.44
CA ILE A 117 -50.76 5.22 21.10
C ILE A 117 -49.91 4.33 20.21
N VAL A 118 -48.79 4.88 19.75
CA VAL A 118 -47.74 4.17 19.04
C VAL A 118 -46.57 4.03 20.00
N ALA A 119 -46.25 2.81 20.40
CA ALA A 119 -45.19 2.52 21.37
C ALA A 119 -44.17 1.55 20.76
N PRO A 120 -42.90 1.58 21.19
CA PRO A 120 -41.91 0.62 20.75
C PRO A 120 -42.34 -0.80 21.16
N GLU A 121 -42.17 -1.77 20.28
CA GLU A 121 -42.37 -3.17 20.63
C GLU A 121 -41.28 -3.66 21.59
N ASN A 122 -41.62 -4.60 22.49
CA ASN A 122 -40.63 -5.22 23.37
C ASN A 122 -39.56 -5.96 22.54
N SER A 123 -38.29 -5.79 22.91
CA SER A 123 -37.09 -6.34 22.26
C SER A 123 -37.03 -7.89 22.18
N ASN A 124 -37.97 -8.59 22.81
CA ASN A 124 -38.08 -10.05 22.84
C ASN A 124 -38.32 -10.70 21.46
N LYS A 125 -38.47 -9.91 20.39
CA LYS A 125 -38.63 -10.40 19.01
C LYS A 125 -37.32 -10.44 18.22
N LEU A 126 -36.19 -9.99 18.78
CA LEU A 126 -34.91 -10.02 18.09
C LEU A 126 -34.11 -11.30 18.40
N PRO A 127 -33.23 -11.77 17.49
CA PRO A 127 -32.33 -12.87 17.79
C PRO A 127 -31.43 -12.61 19.00
N ASP A 128 -31.18 -13.64 19.82
CA ASP A 128 -30.44 -13.54 21.10
C ASP A 128 -29.08 -12.84 21.00
N ARG A 129 -28.42 -12.90 19.84
CA ARG A 129 -27.11 -12.26 19.63
C ARG A 129 -27.14 -10.73 19.80
N TYR A 130 -28.30 -10.10 19.63
CA TYR A 130 -28.46 -8.64 19.69
C TYR A 130 -28.95 -8.15 21.05
N LYS A 131 -29.18 -9.03 22.03
CA LYS A 131 -29.78 -8.69 23.33
C LYS A 131 -29.00 -7.64 24.14
N ASN A 132 -27.69 -7.51 23.88
CA ASN A 132 -26.79 -6.58 24.55
C ASN A 132 -26.54 -5.29 23.74
N PHE A 133 -27.15 -5.15 22.58
CA PHE A 133 -27.03 -3.94 21.77
C PHE A 133 -27.98 -2.88 22.35
N ASN A 134 -27.63 -1.61 22.15
CA ASN A 134 -28.48 -0.51 22.60
C ASN A 134 -29.89 -0.60 22.00
N ALA A 135 -30.92 -0.29 22.80
CA ALA A 135 -32.30 -0.33 22.33
C ALA A 135 -32.52 0.58 21.11
N GLY A 136 -33.27 0.10 20.11
CA GLY A 136 -33.55 0.82 18.87
C GLY A 136 -32.42 0.82 17.84
N SER A 137 -31.26 0.22 18.14
CA SER A 137 -30.15 0.08 17.19
C SER A 137 -30.27 -1.12 16.25
N VAL A 138 -31.15 -2.08 16.57
CA VAL A 138 -31.40 -3.27 15.74
C VAL A 138 -32.88 -3.34 15.42
N LEU A 139 -33.22 -3.32 14.14
CA LEU A 139 -34.60 -3.23 13.65
C LEU A 139 -34.87 -4.37 12.66
N ASN A 140 -36.06 -4.98 12.75
CA ASN A 140 -36.50 -5.94 11.73
C ASN A 140 -36.68 -5.25 10.39
N VAL A 141 -36.22 -5.88 9.32
CA VAL A 141 -36.36 -5.35 7.97
C VAL A 141 -36.80 -6.45 7.01
N ASN A 142 -37.72 -6.11 6.11
CA ASN A 142 -38.08 -6.94 4.98
C ASN A 142 -37.48 -6.30 3.72
N LEU A 143 -36.61 -7.05 3.03
CA LEU A 143 -35.94 -6.56 1.83
C LEU A 143 -36.54 -7.24 0.60
N PRO A 144 -37.02 -6.49 -0.41
CA PRO A 144 -37.64 -7.06 -1.59
C PRO A 144 -36.59 -7.54 -2.60
N MET A 145 -35.80 -8.56 -2.25
CA MET A 145 -34.65 -9.01 -3.05
C MET A 145 -35.01 -9.44 -4.47
N GLU A 146 -36.16 -10.10 -4.65
CA GLU A 146 -36.65 -10.51 -5.98
C GLU A 146 -37.02 -9.31 -6.85
N GLU A 147 -37.68 -8.30 -6.26
CA GLU A 147 -38.00 -7.05 -6.95
C GLU A 147 -36.73 -6.31 -7.34
N LEU A 148 -35.76 -6.21 -6.41
CA LEU A 148 -34.47 -5.56 -6.63
C LEU A 148 -33.70 -6.19 -7.79
N ALA A 149 -33.65 -7.51 -7.86
CA ALA A 149 -33.00 -8.24 -8.96
C ALA A 149 -33.67 -7.97 -10.33
N GLY A 150 -34.96 -7.64 -10.35
CA GLY A 150 -35.71 -7.29 -11.55
C GLY A 150 -35.54 -5.85 -12.03
N ILE A 151 -34.95 -4.97 -11.23
CA ILE A 151 -34.75 -3.55 -11.60
C ILE A 151 -33.61 -3.46 -12.63
N PRO A 152 -33.79 -2.81 -13.79
CA PRO A 152 -32.70 -2.58 -14.74
C PRO A 152 -31.60 -1.67 -14.16
N VAL A 153 -30.34 -1.90 -14.53
CA VAL A 153 -29.22 -1.02 -14.15
C VAL A 153 -29.49 0.41 -14.65
N GLY A 154 -29.31 1.39 -13.76
CA GLY A 154 -29.59 2.79 -14.02
C GLY A 154 -31.00 3.26 -13.66
N GLU A 155 -31.93 2.35 -13.34
CA GLU A 155 -33.26 2.71 -12.85
C GLU A 155 -33.27 2.95 -11.34
N ASN A 156 -34.32 3.62 -10.87
CA ASN A 156 -34.52 3.96 -9.46
C ASN A 156 -35.62 3.11 -8.83
N ILE A 157 -35.42 2.73 -7.56
CA ILE A 157 -36.42 2.09 -6.70
C ILE A 157 -36.49 2.83 -5.36
N THR A 158 -37.67 2.84 -4.72
CA THR A 158 -37.80 3.35 -3.35
C THR A 158 -37.64 2.19 -2.36
N LEU A 159 -36.56 2.19 -1.59
CA LEU A 159 -36.39 1.28 -0.45
C LEU A 159 -37.02 1.90 0.79
N ASP A 160 -38.12 1.29 1.26
CA ASP A 160 -38.78 1.65 2.50
C ASP A 160 -38.21 0.84 3.67
N LEU A 161 -37.29 1.45 4.41
CA LEU A 161 -36.59 0.82 5.52
C LEU A 161 -37.09 1.38 6.86
N PRO A 162 -36.93 0.63 7.97
CA PRO A 162 -37.22 1.15 9.32
C PRO A 162 -36.44 2.44 9.65
N ILE A 163 -35.31 2.66 8.98
CA ILE A 163 -34.43 3.81 9.14
C ILE A 163 -34.75 4.97 8.20
N GLY A 164 -35.72 4.83 7.29
CA GLY A 164 -36.14 5.87 6.33
C GLY A 164 -36.50 5.31 4.95
N GLN A 165 -37.08 6.16 4.11
CA GLN A 165 -37.38 5.87 2.71
C GLN A 165 -36.36 6.51 1.77
N TYR A 166 -35.65 5.67 1.04
CA TYR A 166 -34.56 6.11 0.18
C TYR A 166 -34.84 5.79 -1.28
N LYS A 167 -34.61 6.77 -2.15
CA LYS A 167 -34.57 6.55 -3.59
C LYS A 167 -33.19 6.00 -3.94
N VAL A 168 -33.12 4.75 -4.35
CA VAL A 168 -31.89 4.05 -4.64
C VAL A 168 -31.79 3.79 -6.14
N ARG A 169 -30.67 4.19 -6.73
CA ARG A 169 -30.34 3.91 -8.12
C ARG A 169 -29.59 2.59 -8.21
N HIS A 170 -30.06 1.69 -9.06
CA HIS A 170 -29.39 0.43 -9.35
C HIS A 170 -28.12 0.70 -10.18
N ASP A 171 -26.96 0.21 -9.73
CA ASP A 171 -25.66 0.45 -10.37
C ASP A 171 -25.05 -0.85 -10.93
N ASP A 172 -25.22 -1.98 -10.23
CA ASP A 172 -24.74 -3.29 -10.70
C ASP A 172 -25.48 -4.46 -10.05
N LEU A 173 -25.47 -5.61 -10.73
CA LEU A 173 -25.95 -6.90 -10.20
C LEU A 173 -24.95 -7.98 -10.58
N ILE A 174 -24.35 -8.61 -9.58
CA ILE A 174 -23.36 -9.66 -9.77
C ILE A 174 -24.03 -11.00 -9.47
N ASP A 175 -24.11 -11.87 -10.49
CA ASP A 175 -24.55 -13.25 -10.37
C ASP A 175 -23.32 -14.16 -10.24
N HIS A 176 -23.28 -14.98 -9.19
CA HIS A 176 -22.16 -15.90 -8.94
C HIS A 176 -22.31 -17.24 -9.68
N GLY A 177 -23.43 -17.49 -10.36
CA GLY A 177 -23.71 -18.72 -11.11
C GLY A 177 -24.08 -19.93 -10.24
N ASP A 178 -24.15 -19.76 -8.92
CA ASP A 178 -24.54 -20.79 -7.95
C ASP A 178 -25.80 -20.42 -7.17
N GLY A 179 -26.61 -19.50 -7.70
CA GLY A 179 -27.84 -19.00 -7.09
C GLY A 179 -27.63 -17.92 -6.03
N THR A 180 -26.37 -17.58 -5.69
CA THR A 180 -26.06 -16.42 -4.87
C THR A 180 -25.79 -15.20 -5.75
N SER A 181 -26.10 -14.00 -5.25
CA SER A 181 -25.90 -12.75 -6.01
C SER A 181 -25.66 -11.55 -5.10
N THR A 182 -25.09 -10.49 -5.64
CA THR A 182 -24.89 -9.20 -4.96
C THR A 182 -25.51 -8.07 -5.79
N TRP A 183 -26.51 -7.42 -5.22
CA TRP A 183 -27.15 -6.23 -5.76
C TRP A 183 -26.46 -4.97 -5.24
N ILE A 184 -26.14 -4.04 -6.14
CA ILE A 184 -25.37 -2.84 -5.85
C ILE A 184 -26.13 -1.61 -6.32
N GLY A 185 -26.33 -0.66 -5.42
CA GLY A 185 -26.91 0.64 -5.71
C GLY A 185 -26.32 1.76 -4.87
N PHE A 186 -26.92 2.93 -4.97
CA PHE A 186 -26.57 4.10 -4.15
C PHE A 186 -27.78 5.03 -3.99
N LEU A 187 -27.75 5.89 -2.97
CA LEU A 187 -28.81 6.86 -2.72
C LEU A 187 -28.80 7.95 -3.82
N ASP A 188 -29.74 7.90 -4.76
CA ASP A 188 -29.79 8.77 -5.95
C ASP A 188 -29.86 10.26 -5.55
N ASP A 189 -30.63 10.54 -4.51
CA ASP A 189 -30.83 11.89 -3.98
C ASP A 189 -29.58 12.42 -3.26
N GLU A 190 -28.74 11.55 -2.67
CA GLU A 190 -27.63 11.94 -1.80
C GLU A 190 -26.24 11.72 -2.41
N GLY A 191 -26.14 11.01 -3.53
CA GLY A 191 -24.89 10.81 -4.28
C GLY A 191 -24.30 9.41 -4.14
N LYS A 192 -23.38 9.08 -5.06
CA LYS A 192 -22.77 7.74 -5.19
C LYS A 192 -21.91 7.31 -3.99
N GLY A 193 -21.52 8.22 -3.10
CA GLY A 193 -20.77 7.92 -1.88
C GLY A 193 -21.61 7.16 -0.83
N TYR A 194 -22.94 7.27 -0.91
CA TYR A 194 -23.87 6.55 -0.04
C TYR A 194 -24.36 5.28 -0.71
N ARG A 195 -23.57 4.22 -0.58
CA ARG A 195 -23.76 2.93 -1.24
C ARG A 195 -24.79 2.04 -0.55
N VAL A 196 -25.44 1.19 -1.34
CA VAL A 196 -26.31 0.11 -0.88
C VAL A 196 -25.80 -1.18 -1.50
N TYR A 197 -25.34 -2.09 -0.66
CA TYR A 197 -24.86 -3.41 -1.08
C TYR A 197 -25.70 -4.47 -0.38
N LEU A 198 -26.35 -5.35 -1.15
CA LEU A 198 -27.21 -6.41 -0.63
C LEU A 198 -26.90 -7.71 -1.35
N SER A 199 -26.37 -8.69 -0.62
CA SER A 199 -26.11 -10.02 -1.14
C SER A 199 -27.11 -11.03 -0.61
N GLN A 200 -27.67 -11.82 -1.53
CA GLN A 200 -28.55 -12.94 -1.23
C GLN A 200 -27.74 -14.23 -1.38
N GLY A 201 -27.59 -14.95 -0.27
CA GLY A 201 -26.87 -16.22 -0.20
C GLY A 201 -27.71 -17.35 0.41
N TYR A 202 -27.06 -18.48 0.66
CA TYR A 202 -27.65 -19.65 1.31
C TYR A 202 -27.97 -19.39 2.78
N THR A 203 -27.30 -18.42 3.40
CA THR A 203 -27.50 -18.04 4.80
C THR A 203 -28.50 -16.90 4.99
N GLY A 204 -29.15 -16.46 3.90
CA GLY A 204 -30.05 -15.30 3.89
C GLY A 204 -29.42 -14.07 3.26
N VAL A 205 -29.93 -12.90 3.63
CA VAL A 205 -29.46 -11.61 3.11
C VAL A 205 -28.37 -11.05 4.03
N MET A 206 -27.30 -10.55 3.44
CA MET A 206 -26.29 -9.76 4.13
C MET A 206 -25.96 -8.51 3.34
N GLY A 207 -25.43 -7.47 3.99
CA GLY A 207 -25.13 -6.26 3.25
C GLY A 207 -24.74 -5.06 4.10
N ASN A 208 -24.52 -3.94 3.44
CA ASN A 208 -24.25 -2.66 4.05
C ASN A 208 -25.07 -1.56 3.37
N ILE A 209 -25.60 -0.65 4.17
CA ILE A 209 -26.27 0.57 3.71
C ILE A 209 -25.53 1.74 4.33
N TYR A 210 -24.96 2.60 3.49
CA TYR A 210 -24.28 3.82 3.92
C TYR A 210 -25.21 4.99 3.69
N THR A 211 -25.45 5.78 4.72
CA THR A 211 -26.30 6.97 4.66
C THR A 211 -25.60 8.15 5.35
N PRO A 212 -26.11 9.39 5.22
CA PRO A 212 -25.55 10.54 5.91
C PRO A 212 -25.41 10.40 7.42
N ASP A 213 -26.20 9.56 8.09
CA ASP A 213 -26.05 9.38 9.55
C ASP A 213 -25.26 8.16 10.01
N GLY A 214 -24.71 7.41 9.06
CA GLY A 214 -23.77 6.35 9.34
C GLY A 214 -23.95 5.12 8.47
N ALA A 215 -23.17 4.10 8.81
CA ALA A 215 -23.21 2.78 8.20
C ALA A 215 -24.17 1.87 8.96
N TYR A 216 -24.92 1.08 8.20
CA TYR A 216 -25.83 0.07 8.70
C TYR A 216 -25.46 -1.29 8.14
N ASN A 217 -25.47 -2.32 8.98
CA ASN A 217 -25.34 -3.71 8.54
C ASN A 217 -26.71 -4.32 8.28
N ILE A 218 -26.82 -5.14 7.24
CA ILE A 218 -27.93 -6.04 7.01
C ILE A 218 -27.46 -7.46 7.30
N GLU A 219 -28.20 -8.19 8.13
CA GLU A 219 -27.86 -9.56 8.50
C GLU A 219 -29.12 -10.41 8.66
N THR A 220 -29.09 -11.64 8.14
CA THR A 220 -30.07 -12.68 8.45
C THR A 220 -29.53 -13.62 9.52
N VAL A 221 -30.32 -13.83 10.58
CA VAL A 221 -30.00 -14.71 11.69
C VAL A 221 -31.23 -15.55 12.00
N ASN A 222 -31.09 -16.88 11.97
CA ASN A 222 -32.20 -17.81 12.18
C ASN A 222 -33.43 -17.51 11.29
N GLY A 223 -33.19 -17.08 10.05
CA GLY A 223 -34.24 -16.72 9.08
C GLY A 223 -34.84 -15.32 9.26
N GLN A 224 -34.42 -14.57 10.28
CA GLN A 224 -34.87 -13.22 10.54
C GLN A 224 -33.84 -12.20 10.05
N THR A 225 -34.23 -11.32 9.14
CA THR A 225 -33.37 -10.25 8.62
C THR A 225 -33.53 -8.98 9.43
N VAL A 226 -32.41 -8.41 9.86
CA VAL A 226 -32.35 -7.18 10.64
C VAL A 226 -31.45 -6.16 9.96
N ILE A 227 -31.70 -4.89 10.26
CA ILE A 227 -30.79 -3.78 10.03
C ILE A 227 -30.19 -3.34 11.37
N VAL A 228 -28.87 -3.22 11.42
CA VAL A 228 -28.10 -2.84 12.61
C VAL A 228 -27.46 -1.49 12.36
N ASP A 229 -27.80 -0.49 13.17
CA ASP A 229 -27.17 0.82 13.23
C ASP A 229 -25.85 0.69 14.01
N LEU A 230 -24.73 0.64 13.28
CA LEU A 230 -23.41 0.40 13.87
C LEU A 230 -23.05 1.51 14.87
N LYS A 231 -23.29 2.77 14.51
CA LYS A 231 -22.97 3.93 15.35
C LYS A 231 -23.79 3.95 16.65
N ARG A 232 -25.08 3.58 16.61
CA ARG A 232 -25.95 3.62 17.80
C ARG A 232 -25.99 2.32 18.59
N SER A 233 -25.50 1.21 18.04
CA SER A 233 -25.49 -0.10 18.70
C SER A 233 -24.68 -0.17 19.99
N GLY A 234 -23.73 0.76 20.18
CA GLY A 234 -22.73 0.71 21.24
C GLY A 234 -21.42 0.07 20.78
N LEU A 235 -21.36 -0.39 19.53
CA LEU A 235 -20.15 -0.90 18.91
C LEU A 235 -19.15 0.22 18.61
N GLN A 236 -17.88 -0.13 18.76
CA GLN A 236 -16.73 0.63 18.30
C GLN A 236 -16.09 -0.13 17.14
N SER A 237 -15.60 0.58 16.13
CA SER A 237 -14.72 -0.07 15.15
C SER A 237 -13.46 -0.54 15.89
N SER A 238 -13.02 -1.79 15.67
CA SER A 238 -11.83 -2.36 16.34
C SER A 238 -10.51 -1.70 15.92
N GLY A 239 -10.59 -0.63 15.13
CA GLY A 239 -9.45 0.13 14.63
C GLY A 239 -8.68 -0.62 13.54
N TYR A 240 -7.85 0.15 12.84
CA TYR A 240 -6.90 -0.31 11.84
C TYR A 240 -5.46 -0.22 12.37
N GLU A 241 -5.27 0.06 13.67
CA GLU A 241 -3.96 0.38 14.22
C GLU A 241 -2.94 -0.75 14.02
N ASN A 242 -1.81 -0.43 13.38
CA ASN A 242 -0.71 -1.36 13.08
C ASN A 242 -1.13 -2.54 12.19
N ASP A 243 -2.12 -2.37 11.31
CA ASP A 243 -2.53 -3.39 10.33
C ASP A 243 -1.61 -3.45 9.09
N ASP A 244 -0.59 -2.59 9.00
CA ASP A 244 0.38 -2.59 7.93
C ASP A 244 1.75 -3.10 8.36
N ILE A 245 2.18 -4.23 7.78
CA ILE A 245 3.53 -4.76 8.01
C ILE A 245 4.44 -4.37 6.86
N LYS A 246 5.44 -3.55 7.16
CA LYS A 246 6.62 -3.40 6.30
C LYS A 246 7.36 -4.74 6.23
N PRO A 247 7.56 -5.33 5.04
CA PRO A 247 8.43 -6.50 4.88
C PRO A 247 9.76 -6.34 5.60
N SER A 248 10.07 -7.24 6.54
CA SER A 248 11.34 -7.18 7.29
C SER A 248 12.53 -7.46 6.37
N ALA A 249 13.71 -6.91 6.67
CA ALA A 249 14.92 -7.20 5.91
C ALA A 249 15.22 -8.70 5.80
N SER A 250 14.90 -9.47 6.85
CA SER A 250 15.01 -10.94 6.85
C SER A 250 14.03 -11.60 5.87
N ALA A 251 12.78 -11.13 5.81
CA ALA A 251 11.78 -11.61 4.86
C ALA A 251 12.11 -11.23 3.41
N LEU A 252 12.72 -10.06 3.21
CA LEU A 252 13.26 -9.62 1.91
C LEU A 252 14.43 -10.52 1.47
N MET A 253 15.36 -10.82 2.40
CA MET A 253 16.49 -11.71 2.15
C MET A 253 16.07 -13.17 1.88
N SER A 254 15.08 -13.70 2.60
CA SER A 254 14.56 -15.05 2.37
C SER A 254 13.82 -15.18 1.03
N ALA A 255 13.21 -14.09 0.55
CA ALA A 255 12.63 -13.98 -0.80
C ALA A 255 13.68 -13.68 -1.90
N GLY A 256 14.98 -13.64 -1.57
CA GLY A 256 16.05 -13.40 -2.54
C GLY A 256 16.17 -11.95 -3.04
N ILE A 257 15.55 -10.99 -2.35
CA ILE A 257 15.54 -9.57 -2.69
C ILE A 257 16.51 -8.82 -1.76
N LYS A 258 17.63 -8.32 -2.31
CA LYS A 258 18.53 -7.42 -1.58
C LYS A 258 17.83 -6.09 -1.32
N THR A 259 17.84 -5.60 -0.08
CA THR A 259 17.24 -4.29 0.24
C THR A 259 18.01 -3.15 -0.42
N ALA A 260 17.39 -1.97 -0.51
CA ALA A 260 18.08 -0.78 -1.03
C ALA A 260 19.31 -0.44 -0.18
N ASP A 261 19.23 -0.65 1.14
CA ASP A 261 20.34 -0.43 2.07
C ASP A 261 21.43 -1.48 1.93
N ASP A 262 21.09 -2.76 1.73
CA ASP A 262 22.08 -3.82 1.45
C ASP A 262 22.82 -3.55 0.13
N LEU A 263 22.12 -3.05 -0.89
CA LEU A 263 22.75 -2.65 -2.15
C LEU A 263 23.66 -1.44 -1.96
N ILE A 264 23.27 -0.47 -1.14
CA ILE A 264 24.09 0.70 -0.81
C ILE A 264 25.34 0.28 -0.03
N ASP A 265 25.22 -0.64 0.92
CA ASP A 265 26.33 -1.16 1.72
C ASP A 265 27.27 -2.04 0.88
N ASP A 266 26.73 -2.90 0.00
CA ASP A 266 27.52 -3.67 -0.97
C ASP A 266 28.30 -2.74 -1.92
N LEU A 267 27.64 -1.69 -2.45
CA LEU A 267 28.26 -0.70 -3.32
C LEU A 267 29.31 0.14 -2.59
N LYS A 268 29.07 0.47 -1.32
CA LYS A 268 30.03 1.16 -0.46
C LYS A 268 31.26 0.29 -0.22
N ALA A 269 31.06 -0.97 0.18
CA ALA A 269 32.14 -1.93 0.39
C ALA A 269 32.94 -2.17 -0.90
N ALA A 270 32.28 -2.24 -2.06
CA ALA A 270 32.93 -2.36 -3.36
C ALA A 270 33.77 -1.11 -3.71
N ALA A 271 33.26 0.09 -3.44
CA ALA A 271 34.00 1.34 -3.63
C ALA A 271 35.25 1.41 -2.73
N ASP A 272 35.10 1.08 -1.44
CA ASP A 272 36.20 1.07 -0.46
C ASP A 272 37.29 0.05 -0.82
N ALA A 273 36.88 -1.15 -1.28
CA ALA A 273 37.80 -2.17 -1.75
C ALA A 273 38.55 -1.73 -3.03
N ALA A 274 37.85 -1.09 -3.98
CA ALA A 274 38.45 -0.56 -5.21
C ALA A 274 39.48 0.55 -4.90
N HIS A 275 39.14 1.47 -4.00
CA HIS A 275 40.03 2.55 -3.57
C HIS A 275 41.28 1.99 -2.86
N THR A 276 41.10 1.01 -1.98
CA THR A 276 42.21 0.32 -1.29
C THR A 276 43.18 -0.34 -2.29
N LYS A 277 42.63 -1.02 -3.31
CA LYS A 277 43.42 -1.65 -4.38
C LYS A 277 44.17 -0.61 -5.22
N ALA A 278 43.53 0.50 -5.59
CA ALA A 278 44.16 1.59 -6.34
C ALA A 278 45.35 2.19 -5.56
N LYS A 279 45.17 2.45 -4.26
CA LYS A 279 46.23 2.98 -3.38
C LYS A 279 47.42 2.02 -3.26
N ALA A 280 47.16 0.72 -3.13
CA ALA A 280 48.20 -0.30 -3.07
C ALA A 280 49.04 -0.36 -4.36
N LEU A 281 48.39 -0.35 -5.53
CA LEU A 281 49.07 -0.36 -6.83
C LEU A 281 49.86 0.93 -7.08
N ALA A 282 49.32 2.09 -6.69
CA ALA A 282 50.03 3.36 -6.77
C ALA A 282 51.31 3.37 -5.90
N ALA A 283 51.25 2.79 -4.70
CA ALA A 283 52.41 2.64 -3.83
C ALA A 283 53.49 1.71 -4.45
N GLN A 284 53.07 0.61 -5.08
CA GLN A 284 53.98 -0.28 -5.81
C GLN A 284 54.63 0.42 -6.99
N ALA A 285 53.88 1.19 -7.78
CA ALA A 285 54.41 2.00 -8.89
C ALA A 285 55.43 3.02 -8.39
N LYS A 286 55.15 3.72 -7.27
CA LYS A 286 56.07 4.68 -6.64
C LYS A 286 57.37 4.00 -6.19
N SER A 287 57.28 2.80 -5.61
CA SER A 287 58.45 2.00 -5.21
C SER A 287 59.31 1.60 -6.41
N LEU A 288 58.69 1.17 -7.52
CA LEU A 288 59.39 0.84 -8.76
C LEU A 288 60.04 2.07 -9.40
N HIS A 289 59.38 3.23 -9.38
CA HIS A 289 59.95 4.48 -9.86
C HIS A 289 61.22 4.86 -9.09
N ALA A 290 61.19 4.75 -7.76
CA ALA A 290 62.37 5.01 -6.93
C ALA A 290 63.53 4.05 -7.27
N LYS A 291 63.26 2.77 -7.54
CA LYS A 291 64.27 1.80 -7.98
C LYS A 291 64.82 2.15 -9.37
N TYR A 292 63.96 2.56 -10.30
CA TYR A 292 64.35 3.02 -11.63
C TYR A 292 65.29 4.22 -11.55
N LEU A 293 64.96 5.26 -10.77
CA LEU A 293 65.81 6.44 -10.60
C LEU A 293 67.19 6.07 -10.05
N LYS A 294 67.25 5.18 -9.05
CA LYS A 294 68.54 4.64 -8.54
C LYS A 294 69.35 3.94 -9.64
N ALA A 295 68.69 3.14 -10.49
CA ALA A 295 69.36 2.45 -11.58
C ALA A 295 69.88 3.40 -12.67
N VAL A 296 69.16 4.51 -12.95
CA VAL A 296 69.62 5.56 -13.87
C VAL A 296 70.91 6.20 -13.35
N THR A 297 70.99 6.51 -12.06
CA THR A 297 72.22 7.02 -11.43
C THR A 297 73.38 6.04 -11.57
N ILE A 298 73.16 4.74 -11.33
CA ILE A 298 74.19 3.70 -11.49
C ILE A 298 74.67 3.59 -12.95
N LYS A 299 73.75 3.67 -13.93
CA LYS A 299 74.10 3.69 -15.35
C LYS A 299 75.00 4.88 -15.69
N LYS A 300 74.71 6.06 -15.14
CA LYS A 300 75.55 7.26 -15.34
C LYS A 300 76.96 7.03 -14.80
N ASN A 301 77.08 6.60 -13.54
CA ASN A 301 78.37 6.35 -12.90
C ASN A 301 79.21 5.31 -13.65
N THR A 302 78.60 4.22 -14.13
CA THR A 302 79.31 3.20 -14.92
C THR A 302 79.70 3.71 -16.32
N GLN A 303 78.92 4.61 -16.92
CA GLN A 303 79.29 5.26 -18.18
C GLN A 303 80.49 6.19 -18.00
N ASP A 304 80.55 6.92 -16.89
CA ASP A 304 81.69 7.77 -16.55
C ASP A 304 82.96 6.93 -16.34
N GLN A 305 82.85 5.72 -15.75
CA GLN A 305 83.95 4.76 -15.67
C GLN A 305 84.42 4.25 -17.04
N VAL A 306 83.51 3.96 -17.96
CA VAL A 306 83.87 3.60 -19.35
C VAL A 306 84.66 4.73 -20.00
N ASN A 307 84.20 5.97 -19.88
CA ASN A 307 84.86 7.14 -20.44
C ASN A 307 86.27 7.31 -19.85
N HIS A 308 86.40 7.17 -18.53
CA HIS A 308 87.69 7.23 -17.83
C HIS A 308 88.67 6.17 -18.33
N PHE A 309 88.30 4.88 -18.30
CA PHE A 309 89.21 3.81 -18.73
C PHE A 309 89.53 3.86 -20.22
N ASN A 310 88.61 4.35 -21.05
CA ASN A 310 88.89 4.57 -22.47
C ASN A 310 89.97 5.64 -22.69
N SER A 311 89.95 6.72 -21.89
CA SER A 311 91.02 7.72 -21.89
C SER A 311 92.34 7.11 -21.42
N VAL A 312 92.34 6.29 -20.36
CA VAL A 312 93.55 5.62 -19.85
C VAL A 312 94.17 4.69 -20.91
N VAL A 313 93.35 3.89 -21.60
CA VAL A 313 93.80 3.02 -22.70
C VAL A 313 94.39 3.84 -23.85
N THR A 314 93.76 4.96 -24.20
CA THR A 314 94.24 5.85 -25.26
C THR A 314 95.63 6.41 -24.93
N SER A 315 95.80 6.95 -23.72
CA SER A 315 97.09 7.45 -23.26
C SER A 315 98.16 6.35 -23.20
N ALA A 316 97.80 5.16 -22.71
CA ALA A 316 98.72 4.02 -22.66
C ALA A 316 99.18 3.56 -24.07
N LYS A 317 98.27 3.55 -25.06
CA LYS A 317 98.62 3.26 -26.46
C LYS A 317 99.57 4.30 -27.05
N THR A 318 99.29 5.60 -26.85
CA THR A 318 100.13 6.69 -27.33
C THR A 318 101.54 6.63 -26.73
N ASN A 319 101.64 6.37 -25.42
CA ASN A 319 102.92 6.21 -24.74
C ASN A 319 103.68 5.00 -25.30
N LEU A 320 103.04 3.83 -25.41
CA LEU A 320 103.65 2.63 -25.96
C LEU A 320 104.19 2.86 -27.39
N ALA A 321 103.39 3.49 -28.27
CA ALA A 321 103.80 3.80 -29.64
C ALA A 321 105.00 4.76 -29.70
N THR A 322 105.04 5.76 -28.81
CA THR A 322 106.16 6.71 -28.70
C THR A 322 107.46 5.99 -28.34
N PHE A 323 107.44 5.14 -27.30
CA PHE A 323 108.63 4.40 -26.87
C PHE A 323 109.06 3.33 -27.88
N GLN A 324 108.11 2.67 -28.57
CA GLN A 324 108.42 1.76 -29.68
C GLN A 324 109.13 2.49 -30.83
N ALA A 325 108.69 3.71 -31.18
CA ALA A 325 109.36 4.52 -32.20
C ALA A 325 110.77 4.94 -31.79
N GLN A 326 111.01 5.20 -30.49
CA GLN A 326 112.34 5.45 -29.95
C GLN A 326 113.24 4.21 -30.02
N LEU A 327 112.73 3.02 -29.67
CA LEU A 327 113.49 1.76 -29.75
C LEU A 327 113.91 1.46 -31.20
N LYS A 328 113.08 1.77 -32.21
CA LYS A 328 113.45 1.62 -33.63
C LYS A 328 114.68 2.44 -34.04
N LYS A 329 114.93 3.59 -33.39
CA LYS A 329 116.12 4.44 -33.61
C LYS A 329 117.35 3.97 -32.83
N SER A 330 117.19 3.06 -31.86
CA SER A 330 118.24 2.58 -30.96
C SER A 330 118.00 1.11 -30.58
N SER A 331 118.12 0.20 -31.56
CA SER A 331 117.65 -1.19 -31.48
C SER A 331 118.33 -2.08 -30.44
N THR A 332 119.49 -1.68 -29.90
CA THR A 332 120.25 -2.42 -28.88
C THR A 332 120.00 -1.92 -27.44
N ASN A 333 119.10 -0.95 -27.23
CA ASN A 333 118.85 -0.37 -25.90
C ASN A 333 117.94 -1.28 -25.04
N THR A 334 118.56 -1.99 -24.08
CA THR A 334 117.89 -2.97 -23.20
C THR A 334 116.93 -2.33 -22.19
N PHE A 335 117.21 -1.10 -21.73
CA PHE A 335 116.32 -0.36 -20.82
C PHE A 335 114.99 0.02 -21.49
N LEU A 336 115.05 0.52 -22.73
CA LEU A 336 113.86 0.81 -23.54
C LEU A 336 113.03 -0.46 -23.79
N SER A 337 113.68 -1.60 -24.05
CA SER A 337 113.00 -2.88 -24.22
C SER A 337 112.26 -3.33 -22.94
N TYR A 338 112.88 -3.23 -21.77
CA TYR A 338 112.24 -3.56 -20.48
C TYR A 338 111.06 -2.62 -20.18
N TYR A 339 111.23 -1.32 -20.42
CA TYR A 339 110.19 -0.33 -20.20
C TYR A 339 108.98 -0.53 -21.13
N ILE A 340 109.21 -0.89 -22.40
CA ILE A 340 108.15 -1.27 -23.35
C ILE A 340 107.36 -2.50 -22.88
N SER A 341 108.03 -3.52 -22.31
CA SER A 341 107.35 -4.69 -21.73
C SER A 341 106.45 -4.32 -20.54
N SER A 342 106.91 -3.40 -19.69
CA SER A 342 106.11 -2.85 -18.59
C SER A 342 104.89 -2.08 -19.11
N LEU A 343 105.08 -1.16 -20.07
CA LEU A 343 103.97 -0.42 -20.70
C LEU A 343 102.98 -1.33 -21.42
N THR A 344 103.45 -2.42 -22.02
CA THR A 344 102.59 -3.45 -22.65
C THR A 344 101.71 -4.13 -21.60
N SER A 345 102.26 -4.43 -20.43
CA SER A 345 101.50 -5.00 -19.30
C SER A 345 100.49 -4.00 -18.73
N SER A 346 100.87 -2.72 -18.58
CA SER A 346 99.96 -1.66 -18.17
C SER A 346 98.82 -1.45 -19.17
N LEU A 347 99.09 -1.50 -20.48
CA LEU A 347 98.07 -1.43 -21.52
C LEU A 347 97.10 -2.62 -21.45
N LYS A 348 97.61 -3.84 -21.23
CA LYS A 348 96.79 -5.03 -21.04
C LYS A 348 95.85 -4.86 -19.84
N ASN A 349 96.37 -4.40 -18.70
CA ASN A 349 95.56 -4.17 -17.49
C ASN A 349 94.50 -3.09 -17.70
N ALA A 350 94.86 -1.96 -18.33
CA ALA A 350 93.91 -0.90 -18.67
C ALA A 350 92.80 -1.38 -19.62
N THR A 351 93.15 -2.23 -20.59
CA THR A 351 92.19 -2.83 -21.54
C THR A 351 91.23 -3.78 -20.82
N SER A 352 91.72 -4.59 -19.88
CA SER A 352 90.87 -5.44 -19.03
C SER A 352 89.91 -4.62 -18.15
N SER A 353 90.38 -3.52 -17.55
CA SER A 353 89.54 -2.61 -16.77
C SER A 353 88.46 -1.94 -17.61
N LEU A 354 88.80 -1.52 -18.83
CA LEU A 354 87.82 -1.00 -19.79
C LEU A 354 86.77 -2.05 -20.15
N ALA A 355 87.20 -3.28 -20.46
CA ALA A 355 86.28 -4.38 -20.78
C ALA A 355 85.31 -4.67 -19.63
N LYS A 356 85.80 -4.66 -18.39
CA LYS A 356 84.96 -4.79 -17.19
C LYS A 356 83.97 -3.62 -17.05
N ALA A 357 84.42 -2.39 -17.19
CA ALA A 357 83.56 -1.20 -17.10
C ALA A 357 82.46 -1.21 -18.18
N VAL A 358 82.79 -1.65 -19.39
CA VAL A 358 81.80 -1.82 -20.48
C VAL A 358 80.78 -2.91 -20.13
N SER A 359 81.23 -4.04 -19.59
CA SER A 359 80.33 -5.10 -19.10
C SER A 359 79.38 -4.60 -18.01
N ASP A 360 79.90 -3.92 -17.00
CA ASP A 360 79.13 -3.36 -15.88
C ASP A 360 78.11 -2.32 -16.38
N ASN A 361 78.50 -1.47 -17.34
CA ASN A 361 77.61 -0.50 -17.96
C ASN A 361 76.48 -1.17 -18.78
N ASN A 362 76.78 -2.26 -19.48
CA ASN A 362 75.76 -3.03 -20.20
C ASN A 362 74.75 -3.69 -19.25
N VAL A 363 75.20 -4.21 -18.11
CA VAL A 363 74.31 -4.72 -17.05
C VAL A 363 73.43 -3.60 -16.48
N ALA A 364 74.01 -2.43 -16.19
CA ALA A 364 73.25 -1.27 -15.70
C ALA A 364 72.21 -0.79 -16.72
N LYS A 365 72.55 -0.74 -18.01
CA LYS A 365 71.61 -0.42 -19.12
C LYS A 365 70.42 -1.38 -19.16
N LYS A 366 70.68 -2.69 -19.11
CA LYS A 366 69.61 -3.72 -19.06
C LYS A 366 68.70 -3.54 -17.84
N LYS A 367 69.29 -3.26 -16.67
CA LYS A 367 68.53 -3.05 -15.42
C LYS A 367 67.65 -1.81 -15.47
N VAL A 368 68.12 -0.71 -16.06
CA VAL A 368 67.31 0.51 -16.29
C VAL A 368 66.11 0.20 -17.19
N ALA A 369 66.33 -0.49 -18.32
CA ALA A 369 65.26 -0.85 -19.24
C ALA A 369 64.20 -1.74 -18.57
N ALA A 370 64.63 -2.75 -17.82
CA ALA A 370 63.73 -3.65 -17.09
C ALA A 370 62.90 -2.92 -16.01
N LEU A 371 63.53 -2.05 -15.22
CA LEU A 371 62.84 -1.29 -14.18
C LEU A 371 61.90 -0.22 -14.76
N TYR A 372 62.25 0.37 -15.89
CA TYR A 372 61.39 1.30 -16.61
C TYR A 372 60.12 0.61 -17.13
N ALA A 373 60.27 -0.56 -17.76
CA ALA A 373 59.13 -1.37 -18.20
C ALA A 373 58.25 -1.81 -17.02
N ALA A 374 58.85 -2.31 -15.93
CA ALA A 374 58.12 -2.70 -14.73
C ALA A 374 57.37 -1.53 -14.09
N TYR A 375 57.99 -0.35 -14.02
CA TYR A 375 57.36 0.88 -13.53
C TYR A 375 56.16 1.28 -14.40
N ASN A 376 56.33 1.34 -15.72
CA ASN A 376 55.25 1.75 -16.63
C ASN A 376 54.07 0.77 -16.61
N ASN A 377 54.33 -0.53 -16.57
CA ASN A 377 53.27 -1.54 -16.44
C ASN A 377 52.50 -1.36 -15.13
N LYS A 378 53.21 -1.20 -14.01
CA LYS A 378 52.56 -1.00 -12.72
C LYS A 378 51.82 0.33 -12.63
N LEU A 379 52.32 1.37 -13.28
CA LEU A 379 51.63 2.67 -13.39
C LEU A 379 50.35 2.56 -14.21
N ALA A 380 50.34 1.78 -15.30
CA ALA A 380 49.14 1.51 -16.08
C ALA A 380 48.08 0.75 -15.26
N GLU A 381 48.50 -0.28 -14.50
CA GLU A 381 47.61 -1.00 -13.57
C GLU A 381 47.04 -0.07 -12.49
N ALA A 382 47.86 0.82 -11.93
CA ALA A 382 47.42 1.79 -10.93
C ALA A 382 46.39 2.77 -11.50
N LYS A 383 46.60 3.29 -12.73
CA LYS A 383 45.64 4.17 -13.42
C LYS A 383 44.33 3.46 -13.73
N ALA A 384 44.38 2.20 -14.18
CA ALA A 384 43.18 1.40 -14.42
C ALA A 384 42.40 1.15 -13.12
N ALA A 385 43.11 0.83 -12.03
CA ALA A 385 42.48 0.65 -10.72
C ALA A 385 41.86 1.96 -10.18
N GLU A 386 42.50 3.11 -10.41
CA GLU A 386 41.95 4.42 -10.05
C GLU A 386 40.68 4.76 -10.84
N ALA A 387 40.65 4.45 -12.15
CA ALA A 387 39.45 4.62 -12.97
C ALA A 387 38.30 3.73 -12.50
N ASN A 388 38.60 2.48 -12.11
CA ASN A 388 37.62 1.56 -11.54
C ASN A 388 37.10 2.06 -10.18
N ALA A 389 37.97 2.61 -9.32
CA ALA A 389 37.57 3.20 -8.05
C ALA A 389 36.62 4.39 -8.26
N LYS A 390 36.94 5.31 -9.18
CA LYS A 390 36.06 6.43 -9.54
C LYS A 390 34.71 5.97 -10.10
N THR A 391 34.69 4.89 -10.87
CA THR A 391 33.46 4.31 -11.40
C THR A 391 32.59 3.70 -10.29
N ALA A 392 33.21 2.98 -9.35
CA ALA A 392 32.52 2.41 -8.19
C ALA A 392 31.96 3.50 -7.27
N GLU A 393 32.74 4.56 -7.00
CA GLU A 393 32.31 5.73 -6.23
C GLU A 393 31.15 6.48 -6.91
N ALA A 394 31.21 6.69 -8.22
CA ALA A 394 30.12 7.32 -8.99
C ALA A 394 28.84 6.47 -8.97
N THR A 395 28.99 5.14 -9.02
CA THR A 395 27.85 4.19 -8.93
C THR A 395 27.21 4.24 -7.55
N TYR A 396 28.01 4.24 -6.48
CA TYR A 396 27.56 4.41 -5.10
C TYR A 396 26.85 5.76 -4.89
N ALA A 397 27.43 6.87 -5.36
CA ALA A 397 26.86 8.21 -5.24
C ALA A 397 25.54 8.36 -6.03
N ALA A 398 25.46 7.79 -7.23
CA ALA A 398 24.24 7.79 -8.02
C ALA A 398 23.11 7.00 -7.36
N GLN A 399 23.43 5.87 -6.72
CA GLN A 399 22.44 5.09 -5.97
C GLN A 399 21.97 5.83 -4.70
N MET A 400 22.88 6.50 -4.00
CA MET A 400 22.55 7.34 -2.83
C MET A 400 21.67 8.54 -3.18
N ALA A 401 21.82 9.10 -4.39
CA ALA A 401 20.95 10.18 -4.88
C ALA A 401 19.52 9.69 -5.20
N LYS A 402 19.36 8.44 -5.65
CA LYS A 402 18.03 7.86 -5.93
C LYS A 402 17.21 7.65 -4.65
N THR A 403 17.83 7.25 -3.55
CA THR A 403 17.16 7.07 -2.25
C THR A 403 16.68 8.40 -1.64
N LYS A 404 17.28 9.54 -2.02
CA LYS A 404 16.93 10.88 -1.52
C LYS A 404 15.86 11.60 -2.36
N THR A 405 15.51 11.05 -3.52
CA THR A 405 14.54 11.62 -4.46
C THR A 405 13.75 10.50 -5.13
N SER A 406 12.94 9.78 -4.34
CA SER A 406 11.86 8.96 -4.91
C SER A 406 10.76 9.89 -5.43
N THR A 407 11.03 10.50 -6.58
CA THR A 407 10.08 11.28 -7.38
C THR A 407 9.99 10.63 -8.74
N THR A 408 9.62 9.34 -8.77
CA THR A 408 9.20 8.70 -10.01
C THR A 408 7.69 8.89 -10.15
N THR A 409 7.31 9.89 -10.95
CA THR A 409 5.94 10.00 -11.46
C THR A 409 5.65 8.77 -12.31
N ALA A 410 4.63 8.00 -11.93
CA ALA A 410 4.20 6.82 -12.66
C ALA A 410 3.72 7.20 -14.08
N THR A 411 4.19 6.47 -15.10
CA THR A 411 3.57 6.47 -16.43
C THR A 411 2.80 5.15 -16.59
N LYS A 412 1.55 5.26 -17.04
CA LYS A 412 0.48 4.24 -17.01
C LYS A 412 0.73 3.01 -17.91
N PRO A 413 0.66 1.77 -17.41
CA PRO A 413 0.08 0.65 -18.14
C PRO A 413 -1.46 0.70 -17.98
N SER A 414 -2.20 0.68 -19.08
CA SER A 414 -3.64 0.96 -19.12
C SER A 414 -4.53 -0.27 -19.30
N SER A 415 -4.10 -1.45 -18.87
CA SER A 415 -4.89 -2.68 -19.00
C SER A 415 -5.72 -2.95 -17.75
N ASP A 416 -7.00 -3.28 -17.93
CA ASP A 416 -7.85 -3.85 -16.86
C ASP A 416 -7.18 -5.11 -16.32
N SER A 417 -6.60 -4.99 -15.13
CA SER A 417 -5.79 -6.05 -14.53
C SER A 417 -6.67 -6.94 -13.66
N VAL A 418 -6.71 -8.23 -13.97
CA VAL A 418 -7.39 -9.22 -13.12
C VAL A 418 -6.38 -9.76 -12.13
N VAL A 419 -6.59 -9.53 -10.84
CA VAL A 419 -5.76 -10.05 -9.76
C VAL A 419 -6.44 -11.29 -9.19
N ASP A 420 -5.78 -12.45 -9.31
CA ASP A 420 -6.31 -13.72 -8.86
C ASP A 420 -6.16 -13.87 -7.34
N LEU A 421 -7.27 -14.14 -6.65
CA LEU A 421 -7.34 -14.15 -5.19
C LEU A 421 -7.73 -15.55 -4.67
N MET A 422 -6.94 -16.07 -3.74
CA MET A 422 -7.33 -17.22 -2.92
C MET A 422 -7.66 -16.76 -1.49
N VAL A 423 -8.73 -17.29 -0.92
CA VAL A 423 -9.13 -16.98 0.46
C VAL A 423 -9.26 -18.24 1.30
N LEU A 424 -8.47 -18.32 2.35
CA LEU A 424 -8.58 -19.33 3.40
C LEU A 424 -9.62 -18.88 4.42
N TYR A 425 -10.41 -19.78 4.98
CA TYR A 425 -11.39 -19.41 6.01
C TYR A 425 -11.49 -20.42 7.16
N THR A 426 -11.84 -19.93 8.34
CA THR A 426 -12.09 -20.75 9.53
C THR A 426 -13.58 -20.98 9.76
N THR A 427 -13.95 -22.04 10.49
CA THR A 427 -15.37 -22.36 10.78
C THR A 427 -15.65 -22.73 12.23
N LYS A 428 -14.83 -22.29 13.19
CA LYS A 428 -15.09 -22.58 14.61
C LYS A 428 -16.28 -21.75 15.10
N ASN A 429 -16.41 -20.48 14.68
CA ASN A 429 -17.50 -19.57 15.08
C ASN A 429 -18.35 -19.02 13.93
N GLN A 430 -18.26 -19.65 12.76
CA GLN A 430 -19.06 -19.36 11.58
C GLN A 430 -19.24 -20.62 10.74
N THR A 431 -20.28 -20.69 9.91
CA THR A 431 -20.48 -21.82 9.00
C THR A 431 -19.65 -21.64 7.74
N ALA A 432 -19.30 -22.75 7.07
CA ALA A 432 -18.61 -22.69 5.79
C ALA A 432 -19.41 -21.94 4.72
N ASN A 433 -20.74 -22.09 4.70
CA ASN A 433 -21.60 -21.39 3.76
C ASN A 433 -21.61 -19.88 4.02
N TYR A 434 -21.73 -19.46 5.29
CA TYR A 434 -21.62 -18.05 5.64
C TYR A 434 -20.28 -17.46 5.19
N ALA A 435 -19.16 -18.12 5.53
CA ALA A 435 -17.83 -17.64 5.18
C ALA A 435 -17.68 -17.46 3.66
N LYS A 436 -18.11 -18.45 2.86
CA LYS A 436 -18.04 -18.39 1.40
C LYS A 436 -18.91 -17.28 0.81
N ASP A 437 -20.15 -17.15 1.26
CA ASP A 437 -21.06 -16.12 0.78
C ASP A 437 -20.53 -14.72 1.17
N ARG A 438 -20.01 -14.57 2.39
CA ARG A 438 -19.40 -13.33 2.89
C ARG A 438 -18.14 -12.95 2.11
N ILE A 439 -17.27 -13.92 1.77
CA ILE A 439 -16.07 -13.67 0.96
C ILE A 439 -16.43 -13.18 -0.44
N LYS A 440 -17.41 -13.82 -1.12
CA LYS A 440 -17.88 -13.35 -2.44
C LYS A 440 -18.42 -11.94 -2.37
N TYR A 441 -19.29 -11.67 -1.39
CA TYR A 441 -19.81 -10.33 -1.13
C TYR A 441 -18.69 -9.29 -0.95
N LEU A 442 -17.66 -9.61 -0.15
CA LEU A 442 -16.55 -8.68 0.06
C LEU A 442 -15.72 -8.46 -1.21
N VAL A 443 -15.53 -9.49 -2.04
CA VAL A 443 -14.89 -9.36 -3.37
C VAL A 443 -15.69 -8.43 -4.29
N ASP A 444 -17.01 -8.56 -4.31
CA ASP A 444 -17.90 -7.71 -5.10
C ASP A 444 -17.83 -6.24 -4.67
N VAL A 445 -17.91 -6.02 -3.35
CA VAL A 445 -17.80 -4.69 -2.75
C VAL A 445 -16.43 -4.06 -3.03
N SER A 446 -15.33 -4.83 -2.96
CA SER A 446 -13.99 -4.36 -3.35
C SER A 446 -13.95 -3.97 -4.82
N ASN A 447 -14.49 -4.80 -5.72
CA ASN A 447 -14.52 -4.54 -7.15
C ASN A 447 -15.31 -3.27 -7.49
N GLN A 448 -16.43 -3.04 -6.82
CA GLN A 448 -17.19 -1.80 -6.97
C GLN A 448 -16.38 -0.59 -6.46
N ALA A 449 -15.69 -0.70 -5.33
CA ALA A 449 -14.84 0.36 -4.81
C ALA A 449 -13.68 0.72 -5.76
N PHE A 450 -13.05 -0.27 -6.41
CA PHE A 450 -12.04 -0.03 -7.44
C PHE A 450 -12.62 0.73 -8.63
N LYS A 451 -13.76 0.28 -9.15
CA LYS A 451 -14.49 0.93 -10.25
C LYS A 451 -14.83 2.38 -9.92
N ASP A 452 -15.38 2.63 -8.74
CA ASP A 452 -15.77 3.98 -8.30
C ASP A 452 -14.58 4.92 -8.10
N SER A 453 -13.43 4.36 -7.73
CA SER A 453 -12.18 5.11 -7.53
C SER A 453 -11.41 5.37 -8.84
N GLY A 454 -11.90 4.88 -9.99
CA GLY A 454 -11.19 4.96 -11.27
C GLY A 454 -9.92 4.10 -11.30
N ILE A 455 -9.96 2.95 -10.63
CA ILE A 455 -8.92 1.93 -10.62
C ILE A 455 -9.27 0.85 -11.66
N ASN A 456 -8.34 0.58 -12.56
CA ASN A 456 -8.47 -0.36 -13.67
C ASN A 456 -8.02 -1.77 -13.23
N MET A 457 -8.68 -2.32 -12.22
CA MET A 457 -8.47 -3.69 -11.79
C MET A 457 -9.75 -4.34 -11.32
N SER A 458 -9.75 -5.66 -11.31
CA SER A 458 -10.76 -6.48 -10.63
C SER A 458 -10.10 -7.65 -9.92
N LEU A 459 -10.60 -8.00 -8.75
CA LEU A 459 -10.32 -9.25 -8.08
C LEU A 459 -11.14 -10.36 -8.71
N ARG A 460 -10.49 -11.51 -8.94
CA ARG A 460 -11.16 -12.76 -9.29
C ARG A 460 -10.87 -13.78 -8.21
N LEU A 461 -11.90 -14.18 -7.47
CA LEU A 461 -11.79 -15.27 -6.50
C LEU A 461 -11.54 -16.58 -7.26
N VAL A 462 -10.35 -17.15 -7.16
CA VAL A 462 -9.98 -18.39 -7.86
C VAL A 462 -10.19 -19.62 -6.98
N HIS A 463 -9.98 -19.49 -5.67
CA HIS A 463 -10.13 -20.61 -4.74
C HIS A 463 -10.52 -20.16 -3.33
N THR A 464 -11.41 -20.91 -2.68
CA THR A 464 -11.60 -20.84 -1.22
C THR A 464 -11.19 -22.16 -0.58
N ARG A 465 -10.63 -22.08 0.64
CA ARG A 465 -10.21 -23.27 1.36
C ARG A 465 -10.47 -23.15 2.87
N HIS A 466 -11.23 -24.09 3.41
CA HIS A 466 -11.35 -24.24 4.86
C HIS A 466 -9.98 -24.58 5.51
N THR A 467 -9.69 -23.95 6.64
CA THR A 467 -8.55 -24.24 7.52
C THR A 467 -8.98 -24.33 8.98
N ASN A 468 -8.27 -25.14 9.77
CA ASN A 468 -8.45 -25.27 11.22
C ASN A 468 -7.54 -24.30 12.01
N TYR A 469 -7.10 -23.19 11.40
CA TYR A 469 -6.24 -22.20 12.06
C TYR A 469 -6.98 -21.56 13.26
N ALA A 470 -6.22 -21.08 14.24
CA ALA A 470 -6.79 -20.41 15.41
C ALA A 470 -7.54 -19.12 15.02
N GLU A 471 -8.67 -18.86 15.68
CA GLU A 471 -9.46 -17.65 15.44
C GLU A 471 -9.14 -16.54 16.45
N ASP A 472 -8.51 -16.88 17.57
CA ASP A 472 -8.37 -16.03 18.77
C ASP A 472 -6.92 -15.65 19.10
N ASN A 473 -6.00 -15.72 18.13
CA ASN A 473 -4.64 -15.17 18.22
C ASN A 473 -4.46 -13.90 17.36
N ASP A 474 -3.30 -13.27 17.48
CA ASP A 474 -2.95 -12.01 16.81
C ASP A 474 -2.95 -12.14 15.27
N ASN A 475 -3.32 -11.06 14.56
CA ASN A 475 -3.32 -11.04 13.09
C ASN A 475 -1.91 -11.08 12.48
N SER A 476 -0.92 -10.45 13.13
CA SER A 476 0.48 -10.49 12.67
C SER A 476 1.08 -11.88 12.80
N GLU A 477 0.77 -12.59 13.90
CA GLU A 477 1.16 -14.00 14.08
C GLU A 477 0.54 -14.88 13.00
N ALA A 478 -0.76 -14.72 12.74
CA ALA A 478 -1.47 -15.47 11.70
C ALA A 478 -0.94 -15.18 10.29
N LEU A 479 -0.55 -13.94 10.01
CA LEU A 479 0.06 -13.54 8.76
C LEU A 479 1.43 -14.20 8.58
N ASP A 480 2.28 -14.19 9.60
CA ASP A 480 3.61 -14.82 9.54
C ASP A 480 3.50 -16.34 9.34
N ASP A 481 2.59 -17.01 10.06
CA ASP A 481 2.32 -18.43 9.89
C ASP A 481 1.84 -18.76 8.48
N LEU A 482 0.93 -17.94 7.93
CA LEU A 482 0.38 -18.10 6.59
C LEU A 482 1.47 -17.94 5.53
N ALA A 483 2.24 -16.84 5.60
CA ALA A 483 3.26 -16.51 4.62
C ALA A 483 4.42 -17.52 4.62
N ASN A 484 4.78 -18.04 5.80
CA ASN A 484 5.84 -19.03 5.97
C ASN A 484 5.33 -20.49 5.89
N ASN A 485 4.05 -20.70 5.56
CA ASN A 485 3.46 -22.03 5.35
C ASN A 485 3.65 -22.92 6.61
N GLN A 486 3.49 -22.33 7.80
CA GLN A 486 3.68 -22.98 9.11
C GLN A 486 2.40 -23.69 9.59
N GLY A 487 2.59 -24.70 10.45
CA GLY A 487 1.48 -25.38 11.12
C GLY A 487 0.42 -25.91 10.15
N VAL A 488 -0.85 -25.51 10.37
CA VAL A 488 -1.98 -25.94 9.52
C VAL A 488 -1.96 -25.33 8.11
N PHE A 489 -1.10 -24.34 7.85
CA PHE A 489 -0.88 -23.78 6.51
C PHE A 489 0.15 -24.56 5.69
N ALA A 490 0.65 -25.69 6.18
CA ALA A 490 1.51 -26.57 5.41
C ALA A 490 0.84 -26.99 4.08
N GLY A 491 1.36 -26.49 2.96
CA GLY A 491 0.89 -26.81 1.60
C GLY A 491 0.10 -25.69 0.92
N ILE A 492 -0.18 -24.58 1.62
CA ILE A 492 -0.88 -23.43 1.03
C ILE A 492 -0.09 -22.81 -0.11
N ALA A 493 1.24 -22.74 -0.03
CA ALA A 493 2.06 -22.25 -1.13
C ALA A 493 1.90 -23.11 -2.42
N ALA A 494 1.68 -24.42 -2.26
CA ALA A 494 1.40 -25.31 -3.39
C ALA A 494 0.00 -25.05 -3.98
N LEU A 495 -1.02 -24.85 -3.15
CA LEU A 495 -2.37 -24.49 -3.61
C LEU A 495 -2.38 -23.13 -4.31
N ARG A 496 -1.64 -22.14 -3.78
CA ARG A 496 -1.46 -20.83 -4.41
C ARG A 496 -0.92 -20.97 -5.83
N ASN A 497 0.10 -21.81 -6.04
CA ASN A 497 0.64 -22.10 -7.37
C ASN A 497 -0.35 -22.90 -8.24
N GLN A 498 -1.07 -23.86 -7.66
CA GLN A 498 -2.03 -24.70 -8.38
C GLN A 498 -3.19 -23.90 -8.97
N TYR A 499 -3.75 -22.96 -8.20
CA TYR A 499 -4.89 -22.14 -8.61
C TYR A 499 -4.50 -20.77 -9.17
N GLY A 500 -3.20 -20.49 -9.27
CA GLY A 500 -2.70 -19.27 -9.89
C GLY A 500 -3.00 -18.00 -9.08
N ALA A 501 -3.07 -18.08 -7.75
CA ALA A 501 -3.48 -16.95 -6.92
C ALA A 501 -2.33 -15.95 -6.71
N ASP A 502 -2.52 -14.74 -7.20
CA ASP A 502 -1.62 -13.60 -7.01
C ASP A 502 -1.59 -13.15 -5.55
N LEU A 503 -2.76 -13.09 -4.90
CA LEU A 503 -2.92 -12.74 -3.49
C LEU A 503 -3.55 -13.91 -2.70
N VAL A 504 -3.19 -14.03 -1.42
CA VAL A 504 -3.78 -15.01 -0.51
C VAL A 504 -4.19 -14.37 0.81
N MET A 505 -5.47 -14.45 1.17
CA MET A 505 -5.99 -13.89 2.42
C MET A 505 -6.51 -14.97 3.37
N LEU A 506 -6.29 -14.80 4.68
CA LEU A 506 -6.98 -15.58 5.71
C LEU A 506 -8.18 -14.80 6.25
N PHE A 507 -9.38 -15.28 5.98
CA PHE A 507 -10.63 -14.73 6.49
C PHE A 507 -11.07 -15.45 7.77
N ARG A 508 -11.20 -14.71 8.87
CA ARG A 508 -11.62 -15.25 10.16
C ARG A 508 -12.53 -14.28 10.93
N PRO A 509 -13.33 -14.76 11.89
CA PRO A 509 -14.09 -13.87 12.77
C PRO A 509 -13.19 -12.96 13.61
N LEU A 510 -13.66 -11.78 13.96
CA LEU A 510 -12.98 -10.88 14.89
C LEU A 510 -12.95 -11.45 16.33
N TYR A 511 -11.80 -11.39 16.97
CA TYR A 511 -11.62 -11.56 18.42
C TYR A 511 -10.90 -10.34 19.00
N ALA A 512 -11.63 -9.24 19.19
CA ALA A 512 -11.04 -7.91 19.47
C ALA A 512 -10.02 -7.87 20.64
N LYS A 513 -10.17 -8.71 21.67
CA LYS A 513 -9.19 -8.78 22.78
C LYS A 513 -7.82 -9.38 22.41
N THR A 514 -7.72 -10.10 21.30
CA THR A 514 -6.53 -10.88 20.95
C THR A 514 -6.07 -10.72 19.51
N SER A 515 -6.95 -10.30 18.59
CA SER A 515 -6.61 -10.15 17.17
C SER A 515 -5.65 -8.99 16.86
N GLY A 516 -5.45 -8.05 17.78
CA GLY A 516 -4.64 -6.85 17.58
C GLY A 516 -5.33 -5.75 16.77
N GLY A 517 -6.11 -6.13 15.75
CA GLY A 517 -6.90 -5.22 14.92
C GLY A 517 -7.88 -5.94 14.01
N CYS A 518 -8.42 -5.21 13.03
CA CYS A 518 -9.37 -5.78 12.07
C CYS A 518 -8.74 -6.60 10.95
N GLY A 519 -7.47 -6.38 10.63
CA GLY A 519 -6.74 -7.14 9.64
C GLY A 519 -5.26 -6.88 9.80
N THR A 520 -4.47 -7.57 8.99
CA THR A 520 -3.05 -7.24 8.82
C THR A 520 -2.57 -7.78 7.49
N ALA A 521 -1.86 -6.96 6.71
CA ALA A 521 -1.24 -7.37 5.46
C ALA A 521 0.17 -6.81 5.28
N TYR A 522 0.98 -7.51 4.48
CA TYR A 522 2.25 -6.96 4.04
C TYR A 522 2.03 -5.84 3.02
N VAL A 523 2.73 -4.71 3.19
CA VAL A 523 2.73 -3.65 2.19
C VAL A 523 3.66 -4.02 1.04
N GLY A 524 3.09 -4.56 -0.03
CA GLY A 524 3.83 -5.24 -1.10
C GLY A 524 4.88 -4.39 -1.83
N PHE A 525 4.76 -3.07 -1.76
CA PHE A 525 5.66 -2.11 -2.42
C PHE A 525 6.18 -1.02 -1.46
N ALA A 526 6.29 -1.35 -0.17
CA ALA A 526 6.77 -0.43 0.85
C ALA A 526 8.07 0.28 0.43
N GLU A 527 8.19 1.56 0.78
CA GLU A 527 9.33 2.42 0.52
C GLU A 527 9.75 2.49 -0.96
N GLY A 528 8.78 2.42 -1.87
CA GLY A 528 9.04 2.43 -3.30
C GLY A 528 9.53 1.11 -3.89
N GLY A 529 9.44 0.01 -3.14
CA GLY A 529 9.80 -1.35 -3.54
C GLY A 529 9.16 -1.81 -4.86
N THR A 530 9.63 -2.93 -5.42
CA THR A 530 9.23 -3.40 -6.76
C THR A 530 8.10 -4.41 -6.77
N GLY A 531 7.53 -4.76 -5.61
CA GLY A 531 6.54 -5.83 -5.48
C GLY A 531 7.21 -7.14 -5.12
N ILE A 532 6.66 -7.85 -4.14
CA ILE A 532 7.23 -9.10 -3.60
C ILE A 532 6.17 -10.18 -3.59
N SER A 533 6.16 -11.00 -4.64
CA SER A 533 5.21 -12.10 -4.79
C SER A 533 5.16 -13.00 -3.55
N ASP A 534 6.30 -13.30 -2.94
CA ASP A 534 6.39 -14.21 -1.80
C ASP A 534 5.82 -13.64 -0.50
N LEU A 535 5.46 -12.35 -0.47
CA LEU A 535 4.83 -11.69 0.67
C LEU A 535 3.41 -11.21 0.36
N ALA A 536 2.79 -11.68 -0.74
CA ALA A 536 1.44 -11.27 -1.11
C ALA A 536 0.35 -12.05 -0.31
N TYR A 537 0.43 -11.89 1.02
CA TYR A 537 -0.42 -12.52 2.02
C TYR A 537 -1.03 -11.47 2.95
N GLY A 538 -2.20 -11.77 3.49
CA GLY A 538 -2.88 -10.93 4.48
C GLY A 538 -3.87 -11.72 5.34
N THR A 539 -4.36 -11.09 6.40
CA THR A 539 -5.36 -11.62 7.32
C THR A 539 -6.49 -10.63 7.49
N ILE A 540 -7.72 -11.14 7.58
CA ILE A 540 -8.95 -10.35 7.70
C ILE A 540 -9.74 -10.88 8.89
N GLY A 541 -10.05 -10.00 9.84
CA GLY A 541 -11.10 -10.12 10.83
C GLY A 541 -12.42 -9.55 10.29
N ASP A 542 -13.53 -10.27 10.46
CA ASP A 542 -14.85 -9.85 9.97
C ASP A 542 -15.92 -9.82 11.06
N GLY A 543 -16.79 -8.82 10.96
CA GLY A 543 -18.03 -8.71 11.73
C GLY A 543 -17.81 -8.39 13.21
N TYR A 544 -18.81 -8.74 14.03
CA TYR A 544 -18.75 -8.49 15.47
C TYR A 544 -17.77 -9.43 16.18
N SER A 545 -17.10 -8.88 17.18
CA SER A 545 -16.17 -9.63 18.01
C SER A 545 -16.82 -10.85 18.67
N LYS A 546 -16.18 -12.02 18.63
CA LYS A 546 -16.72 -13.24 19.25
C LYS A 546 -16.52 -13.27 20.77
N ASN A 547 -15.55 -12.53 21.31
CA ASN A 547 -15.27 -12.48 22.75
C ASN A 547 -15.88 -11.26 23.46
N ILE A 548 -16.24 -10.19 22.73
CA ILE A 548 -16.96 -9.00 23.23
C ILE A 548 -17.93 -8.45 22.15
N PRO A 549 -18.99 -9.20 21.80
CA PRO A 549 -19.81 -8.99 20.59
C PRO A 549 -20.62 -7.70 20.53
N SER A 550 -20.78 -6.98 21.63
CA SER A 550 -21.51 -5.70 21.68
C SER A 550 -20.58 -4.50 21.83
N GLU A 551 -19.26 -4.71 21.84
CA GLU A 551 -18.27 -3.64 22.04
C GLU A 551 -17.47 -3.33 20.77
N TYR A 552 -17.11 -4.34 19.97
CA TYR A 552 -16.25 -4.13 18.79
C TYR A 552 -16.73 -4.85 17.54
N TYR A 553 -16.47 -4.24 16.38
CA TYR A 553 -16.69 -4.85 15.06
C TYR A 553 -15.63 -4.45 14.04
N CYS A 554 -15.53 -5.23 12.95
CA CYS A 554 -14.80 -4.86 11.75
C CYS A 554 -15.74 -4.57 10.59
N GLU A 555 -15.43 -3.49 9.87
CA GLU A 555 -16.23 -3.04 8.74
C GLU A 555 -16.00 -3.90 7.50
N SER A 556 -16.96 -3.90 6.56
CA SER A 556 -16.77 -4.55 5.26
C SER A 556 -15.64 -3.93 4.43
N SER A 557 -15.21 -2.70 4.74
CA SER A 557 -14.05 -2.07 4.09
C SER A 557 -12.73 -2.74 4.45
N THR A 558 -12.61 -3.42 5.60
CA THR A 558 -11.37 -4.08 6.05
C THR A 558 -10.82 -5.02 4.99
N PHE A 559 -11.65 -5.84 4.35
CA PHE A 559 -11.19 -6.74 3.29
C PHE A 559 -10.53 -6.00 2.12
N THR A 560 -11.10 -4.85 1.72
CA THR A 560 -10.57 -4.02 0.64
C THR A 560 -9.33 -3.25 1.11
N HIS A 561 -9.27 -2.88 2.39
CA HIS A 561 -8.17 -2.20 3.04
C HIS A 561 -6.88 -3.02 2.97
N GLU A 562 -6.93 -4.27 3.44
CA GLU A 562 -5.75 -5.15 3.46
C GLU A 562 -5.23 -5.49 2.04
N ILE A 563 -6.15 -5.57 1.07
CA ILE A 563 -5.76 -5.69 -0.35
C ILE A 563 -5.06 -4.41 -0.83
N GLY A 564 -5.48 -3.24 -0.36
CA GLY A 564 -4.82 -1.96 -0.60
C GLY A 564 -3.35 -1.95 -0.17
N HIS A 565 -3.03 -2.51 0.99
CA HIS A 565 -1.64 -2.69 1.45
C HIS A 565 -0.83 -3.57 0.50
N SER A 566 -1.39 -4.72 0.09
CA SER A 566 -0.74 -5.62 -0.88
C SER A 566 -0.42 -4.92 -2.21
N LEU A 567 -1.19 -3.90 -2.57
CA LEU A 567 -1.02 -3.08 -3.78
C LEU A 567 -0.08 -1.87 -3.57
N GLY A 568 0.52 -1.71 -2.39
CA GLY A 568 1.53 -0.69 -2.12
C GLY A 568 1.01 0.62 -1.56
N ASN A 569 -0.24 0.65 -1.07
CA ASN A 569 -0.79 1.78 -0.35
C ASN A 569 -0.54 1.66 1.15
N VAL A 570 -0.51 2.81 1.80
CA VAL A 570 -0.44 2.97 3.26
C VAL A 570 -1.55 3.92 3.70
N HIS A 571 -1.75 4.07 5.01
CA HIS A 571 -2.79 4.94 5.59
C HIS A 571 -2.61 6.42 5.27
N ASP A 572 -3.33 7.30 5.99
CA ASP A 572 -3.09 8.74 5.90
C ASP A 572 -1.65 9.06 6.32
N ARG A 573 -1.14 10.19 5.84
CA ARG A 573 0.25 10.58 6.05
C ARG A 573 0.60 10.74 7.54
N GLU A 574 -0.38 11.10 8.37
CA GLU A 574 -0.21 11.29 9.81
C GLU A 574 -0.20 9.97 10.59
N TYR A 575 -0.68 8.87 9.99
CA TYR A 575 -0.86 7.57 10.65
C TYR A 575 0.04 6.47 10.08
N SER A 576 0.90 6.77 9.10
CA SER A 576 1.83 5.81 8.52
C SER A 576 3.28 6.07 8.93
N ASP A 577 3.93 5.05 9.48
CA ASP A 577 5.34 5.10 9.88
C ASP A 577 6.32 4.95 8.71
N PHE A 578 5.85 4.50 7.55
CA PHE A 578 6.65 4.36 6.34
C PHE A 578 5.87 4.78 5.07
N ALA A 579 6.60 4.97 3.98
CA ALA A 579 6.00 5.33 2.71
C ALA A 579 5.51 4.10 1.94
N GLY A 580 4.41 4.24 1.19
CA GLY A 580 3.99 3.25 0.20
C GLY A 580 4.88 3.22 -1.06
N LYS A 581 4.30 2.81 -2.20
CA LYS A 581 5.01 2.71 -3.48
C LYS A 581 5.54 4.06 -3.99
N PHE A 582 4.79 5.12 -3.77
CA PHE A 582 5.08 6.47 -4.25
C PHE A 582 4.87 7.47 -3.11
N SER A 583 5.42 8.68 -3.27
CA SER A 583 5.27 9.77 -2.29
C SER A 583 3.82 10.20 -2.05
N TYR A 584 2.90 9.78 -2.92
CA TYR A 584 1.45 10.03 -2.85
C TYR A 584 0.63 8.78 -2.52
N SER A 585 1.22 7.63 -2.17
CA SER A 585 0.51 6.37 -1.88
C SER A 585 -0.24 6.35 -0.54
N TYR A 586 -0.69 7.50 -0.07
CA TYR A 586 -1.34 7.71 1.23
C TYR A 586 -2.85 7.86 1.06
N ALA A 587 -3.58 7.46 2.11
CA ALA A 587 -5.01 7.68 2.21
C ALA A 587 -5.34 9.17 2.34
N TRP A 588 -6.63 9.47 2.35
CA TRP A 588 -7.12 10.81 2.62
C TRP A 588 -8.46 10.78 3.34
N GLY A 589 -8.61 11.66 4.32
CA GLY A 589 -9.85 11.87 5.04
C GLY A 589 -9.89 13.21 5.75
N ILE A 590 -11.06 13.53 6.28
CA ILE A 590 -11.31 14.64 7.19
C ILE A 590 -12.19 14.10 8.30
N GLU A 591 -11.70 14.18 9.53
CA GLU A 591 -12.42 13.78 10.75
C GLU A 591 -13.86 14.30 10.76
N ASP A 592 -14.79 13.46 11.20
CA ASP A 592 -16.23 13.70 11.24
C ASP A 592 -16.91 14.02 9.89
N LYS A 593 -16.20 13.92 8.76
CA LYS A 593 -16.73 14.19 7.42
C LYS A 593 -16.63 13.01 6.47
N PHE A 594 -15.43 12.47 6.29
CA PHE A 594 -15.23 11.24 5.53
C PHE A 594 -13.81 10.69 5.73
N GLY A 595 -13.63 9.38 5.52
CA GLY A 595 -12.32 8.77 5.27
C GLY A 595 -12.39 7.83 4.07
N THR A 596 -11.38 7.86 3.21
CA THR A 596 -11.22 6.84 2.16
C THR A 596 -10.93 5.47 2.79
N ILE A 597 -11.03 4.37 2.03
CA ILE A 597 -10.92 2.98 2.52
C ILE A 597 -9.68 2.73 3.39
N MET A 598 -8.55 3.37 3.05
CA MET A 598 -7.28 3.24 3.76
C MET A 598 -7.10 4.25 4.91
N SER A 599 -8.09 5.11 5.15
CA SER A 599 -8.00 6.22 6.09
C SER A 599 -8.46 5.82 7.49
N TYR A 600 -7.85 6.40 8.51
CA TYR A 600 -8.33 6.25 9.90
C TYR A 600 -9.42 7.26 10.26
N HIS A 601 -9.70 8.23 9.37
CA HIS A 601 -10.80 9.17 9.56
C HIS A 601 -12.15 8.51 9.25
N GLY A 602 -13.21 8.99 9.89
CA GLY A 602 -14.58 8.56 9.65
C GLY A 602 -15.54 9.70 9.34
N PRO A 603 -16.75 9.40 8.83
CA PRO A 603 -17.24 8.08 8.42
C PRO A 603 -16.56 7.55 7.14
N SER A 604 -16.37 6.23 7.06
CA SER A 604 -15.75 5.59 5.89
C SER A 604 -16.61 5.76 4.63
N ILE A 605 -15.95 6.05 3.51
CA ILE A 605 -16.52 5.99 2.17
C ILE A 605 -15.78 4.93 1.37
N MET A 606 -16.51 4.16 0.57
CA MET A 606 -15.98 3.03 -0.20
C MET A 606 -15.19 3.48 -1.44
N LEU A 607 -14.16 4.30 -1.24
CA LEU A 607 -13.26 4.84 -2.27
C LEU A 607 -11.81 4.84 -1.80
N PHE A 608 -10.89 4.70 -2.74
CA PHE A 608 -9.46 5.02 -2.55
C PHE A 608 -9.20 6.51 -2.84
N SER A 609 -8.15 7.05 -2.22
CA SER A 609 -7.78 8.46 -2.44
C SER A 609 -7.38 8.73 -3.89
N THR A 610 -7.89 9.82 -4.47
CA THR A 610 -7.53 10.25 -5.83
C THR A 610 -7.85 11.73 -6.10
N PRO A 611 -6.96 12.47 -6.79
CA PRO A 611 -7.21 13.85 -7.21
C PRO A 611 -8.19 13.94 -8.38
N LYS A 612 -8.54 12.83 -9.05
CA LYS A 612 -9.52 12.81 -10.15
C LYS A 612 -10.93 13.19 -9.70
N LEU A 613 -11.23 13.00 -8.41
CA LEU A 613 -12.49 13.34 -7.77
C LEU A 613 -12.30 14.62 -6.92
N SER A 614 -11.85 15.70 -7.56
CA SER A 614 -11.31 16.90 -6.90
C SER A 614 -12.31 17.74 -6.10
N THR A 615 -13.61 17.48 -6.21
CA THR A 615 -14.67 18.24 -5.50
C THR A 615 -15.79 17.35 -4.98
N GLN A 616 -15.60 16.03 -5.03
CA GLN A 616 -16.73 15.09 -4.92
C GLN A 616 -16.83 14.48 -3.50
N CYS A 617 -15.74 14.39 -2.73
CA CYS A 617 -15.76 13.89 -1.36
C CYS A 617 -16.21 14.98 -0.38
N ALA A 618 -17.49 14.96 -0.03
CA ALA A 618 -18.09 15.91 0.91
C ALA A 618 -17.88 17.39 0.50
N GLY A 619 -17.94 17.66 -0.82
CA GLY A 619 -17.67 19.00 -1.37
C GLY A 619 -16.18 19.38 -1.39
N THR A 620 -15.27 18.43 -1.12
CA THR A 620 -13.82 18.60 -1.09
C THR A 620 -13.11 17.56 -1.98
N PRO A 621 -11.79 17.70 -2.25
CA PRO A 621 -11.05 16.69 -2.98
C PRO A 621 -11.01 15.34 -2.25
N CYS A 622 -11.18 14.24 -2.99
CA CYS A 622 -10.95 12.88 -2.49
C CYS A 622 -9.46 12.50 -2.39
N GLY A 623 -8.55 13.42 -2.72
CA GLY A 623 -7.11 13.21 -2.71
C GLY A 623 -6.39 14.34 -3.43
N PHE A 624 -5.06 14.37 -3.32
CA PHE A 624 -4.23 15.41 -3.93
C PHE A 624 -3.14 14.81 -4.82
N ALA A 625 -2.87 15.49 -5.94
CA ALA A 625 -1.86 15.06 -6.89
C ALA A 625 -0.44 15.07 -6.29
N ALA A 626 0.45 14.30 -6.93
CA ALA A 626 1.88 14.29 -6.62
C ALA A 626 2.47 15.72 -6.60
N GLY A 627 3.34 15.99 -5.63
CA GLY A 627 3.96 17.30 -5.43
C GLY A 627 3.16 18.26 -4.54
N ASN A 628 1.89 17.95 -4.22
CA ASN A 628 1.17 18.63 -3.14
C ASN A 628 1.73 18.18 -1.77
N ALA A 629 1.79 19.09 -0.79
CA ALA A 629 2.18 18.76 0.58
C ALA A 629 1.30 17.66 1.22
N LYS A 630 0.03 17.60 0.81
CA LYS A 630 -0.96 16.60 1.20
C LYS A 630 -1.17 15.52 0.13
N SER A 631 -0.17 15.26 -0.72
CA SER A 631 -0.33 14.31 -1.85
C SER A 631 -0.85 12.94 -1.37
N SER A 632 -1.94 12.49 -2.02
CA SER A 632 -2.74 11.31 -1.70
C SER A 632 -3.49 10.87 -2.97
N ASP A 633 -2.94 9.87 -3.66
CA ASP A 633 -3.47 9.30 -4.90
C ASP A 633 -3.20 7.79 -4.96
N GLN A 634 -3.87 7.06 -4.07
CA GLN A 634 -3.83 5.60 -4.02
C GLN A 634 -4.40 4.96 -5.29
N ALA A 635 -5.37 5.59 -5.96
CA ALA A 635 -5.89 5.07 -7.22
C ALA A 635 -4.81 5.01 -8.31
N THR A 636 -3.96 6.04 -8.42
CA THR A 636 -2.81 6.01 -9.35
C THR A 636 -1.76 5.00 -8.93
N THR A 637 -1.52 4.83 -7.62
CA THR A 637 -0.64 3.76 -7.10
C THR A 637 -1.12 2.38 -7.56
N ILE A 638 -2.40 2.06 -7.32
CA ILE A 638 -2.97 0.75 -7.66
C ILE A 638 -2.96 0.52 -9.17
N ASN A 639 -3.33 1.52 -9.96
CA ASN A 639 -3.27 1.42 -11.42
C ASN A 639 -1.85 1.10 -11.96
N TYR A 640 -0.81 1.47 -11.21
CA TYR A 640 0.57 1.12 -11.55
C TYR A 640 0.96 -0.28 -11.04
N THR A 641 0.56 -0.65 -9.83
CA THR A 641 1.01 -1.88 -9.16
C THR A 641 0.15 -3.10 -9.52
N ALA A 642 -1.15 -2.93 -9.78
CA ALA A 642 -2.05 -4.04 -10.11
C ALA A 642 -1.60 -4.88 -11.33
N PRO A 643 -1.11 -4.29 -12.45
CA PRO A 643 -0.55 -5.09 -13.56
C PRO A 643 0.73 -5.88 -13.21
N ILE A 644 1.43 -5.50 -12.14
CA ILE A 644 2.61 -6.21 -11.62
C ILE A 644 2.14 -7.35 -10.72
N VAL A 645 1.20 -7.07 -9.81
CA VAL A 645 0.62 -8.06 -8.89
C VAL A 645 -0.11 -9.17 -9.65
N ALA A 646 -0.88 -8.83 -10.69
CA ALA A 646 -1.58 -9.76 -11.58
C ALA A 646 -0.65 -10.72 -12.38
N LYS A 647 0.66 -10.66 -12.14
CA LYS A 647 1.68 -11.52 -12.74
C LYS A 647 2.52 -12.24 -11.69
N TYR A 648 2.13 -12.19 -10.41
CA TYR A 648 2.79 -12.95 -9.36
C TYR A 648 2.63 -14.45 -9.59
N LYS A 649 1.47 -14.87 -10.10
CA LYS A 649 1.24 -16.24 -10.56
C LYS A 649 0.62 -16.27 -11.96
N PRO A 650 0.88 -17.31 -12.76
CA PRO A 650 0.11 -17.52 -13.98
C PRO A 650 -1.32 -17.92 -13.61
N THR A 651 -2.32 -17.32 -14.25
CA THR A 651 -3.69 -17.82 -14.19
C THR A 651 -3.74 -19.28 -14.66
N THR A 652 -4.24 -20.18 -13.82
CA THR A 652 -4.35 -21.61 -14.15
C THR A 652 -5.79 -22.11 -14.29
N ILE A 653 -6.77 -21.37 -13.77
CA ILE A 653 -8.19 -21.73 -13.81
C ILE A 653 -9.05 -20.56 -14.27
N SER A 654 -10.11 -20.86 -15.02
CA SER A 654 -11.10 -19.87 -15.48
C SER A 654 -12.40 -19.92 -14.68
N VAL A 655 -12.67 -21.03 -14.00
CA VAL A 655 -13.85 -21.23 -13.15
C VAL A 655 -13.38 -21.34 -11.69
N PRO A 656 -13.89 -20.50 -10.78
CA PRO A 656 -13.54 -20.56 -9.37
C PRO A 656 -13.83 -21.93 -8.73
N VAL A 657 -12.93 -22.40 -7.88
CA VAL A 657 -13.15 -23.60 -7.06
C VAL A 657 -13.48 -23.17 -5.64
N ILE A 658 -14.76 -23.04 -5.33
CA ILE A 658 -15.25 -22.59 -4.03
C ILE A 658 -15.54 -23.82 -3.16
N GLN A 659 -14.56 -24.23 -2.35
CA GLN A 659 -14.68 -25.35 -1.40
C GLN A 659 -15.12 -24.83 -0.04
#